data_AF-A0A534XV21-F1
#
_entry.id   AF-A0A534XV21-F1
#
_cell.length_a   1.000
_cell.length_b   1.000
_cell.length_c   1.000
_cell.angle_alpha   90.00
_cell.angle_beta   90.00
_cell.angle_gamma   90.00
#
_symmetry.space_group_name_H-M   'P 1'
#
loop_
_entity.id
_entity.type
_entity.pdbx_description
1 polymer ?
#
loop_
_entity_poly.entity_id
_entity_poly.type
_entity_poly.pdbx_seq_one_letter_code
_entity_poly.pdbx_strand_id
1 'polypeptide(L)'
;MATKPLELQSLKWPFVGLAVLLALSTLWAVYDEVVPRRPWKDYQREFFKLDEAHARADLERAKKRLEEPETKKKLDAARADLDAATKAMAGSPEQRRTYDQAVKADDDARIKEAEAKLYLGFDKSEQDAVYYKLREARHEARAKEEERLQHDFDEWQKKIDEKQKIYSNAIEHHKQTTLARQGFQERKDKAQAQIDVFEKPIADLEKRIDSVHGKWPEMEQYWISGLKNSWGAETVDRCQNCHTAVNKGGFSAPYEVLEAKKAKLPDADMKAQFALDAEVIDAYQTVHDKICEDVPPAPAAIPFGGYAPPAEPKPVDPASATECRPLAKLTRWRAEAEAYCGPPGSSSRPILETKAVVKDDKGNPVLEKKPGFKGTARNPALEAEKEEREPKIAQVCSDKDTIAALEEGEKGDIYDVKPVFRSHPHRWELLVKNHLPEQFGCTTCHGGEGSQTKGVRHHAFRHGEDDHDWNDPLTDEVAVMGKKYPGAFLQAKCDKCHAQDLNLAYAPTLDKGKKLFVDVGCWGCHPIEGYTDLAKRGPALTTIASKTTAGWLHTWISYPRGWRPATRMPNFWPGAMDPNAVPRGEGQTDEQVLTDQRKLREKEVSQIVAYLWTVSEKAKLVADAAPKGDAAKGKEIFDSVGCRGCHVYEKGSTARRSEGSAERDYAPNLWNIADKARPEWIYSWVKNPKAMWPDTKMPDLRLSDDEAANVTAFLVTLKSDAKYPDPPELGQGQAKQLASMADEGKKVIAKYGCFGCHDIKGFEQAQKIGTELTEHGRKDANLLDFGDVRYFTENPKERETYVNWVWEKLHVPRVFAYERVDTRMPQFDFSDEEALSLLVFLKGQIGERPDRKFLAGLDPVKQAVLRGEQLVFW
;
A
#
# COMPACT_ATOMS: atom_id res chain seq x y z
N MET A 1 -27.10 58.72 51.72
CA MET A 1 -28.29 58.92 50.86
C MET A 1 -29.08 57.63 50.87
N ALA A 2 -30.32 57.66 51.37
CA ALA A 2 -31.18 56.48 51.45
C ALA A 2 -31.70 56.14 50.04
N THR A 3 -31.36 54.96 49.54
CA THR A 3 -31.91 54.42 48.29
C THR A 3 -33.40 54.13 48.49
N LYS A 4 -34.24 54.56 47.55
CA LYS A 4 -35.69 54.32 47.57
C LYS A 4 -35.98 52.80 47.68
N PRO A 5 -37.09 52.37 48.29
CA PRO A 5 -37.53 50.97 48.28
C PRO A 5 -37.54 50.40 46.86
N LEU A 6 -37.13 49.14 46.68
CA LEU A 6 -36.94 48.50 45.36
C LEU A 6 -38.21 48.59 44.47
N GLU A 7 -39.38 48.53 45.09
CA GLU A 7 -40.71 48.64 44.46
C GLU A 7 -40.98 50.02 43.82
N LEU A 8 -40.24 51.05 44.21
CA LEU A 8 -40.38 52.43 43.74
C LEU A 8 -39.22 52.88 42.83
N GLN A 9 -38.28 52.00 42.53
CA GLN A 9 -37.18 52.29 41.61
C GLN A 9 -37.57 51.93 40.17
N SER A 10 -37.36 52.85 39.23
CA SER A 10 -37.61 52.61 37.82
C SER A 10 -36.60 51.61 37.27
N LEU A 11 -37.02 50.36 37.09
CA LEU A 11 -36.21 49.29 36.47
C LEU A 11 -36.08 49.44 34.94
N LYS A 12 -36.62 50.50 34.35
CA LYS A 12 -36.60 50.74 32.90
C LYS A 12 -35.16 50.80 32.35
N TRP A 13 -34.25 51.48 33.04
CA TRP A 13 -32.85 51.59 32.59
C TRP A 13 -32.05 50.28 32.76
N PRO A 14 -32.16 49.55 33.89
CA PRO A 14 -31.62 48.18 33.98
C PRO A 14 -32.16 47.23 32.91
N PHE A 15 -33.47 47.27 32.61
CA PHE A 15 -34.08 46.42 31.58
C PHE A 15 -33.61 46.79 30.18
N VAL A 16 -33.52 48.09 29.86
CA VAL A 16 -32.91 48.57 28.61
C VAL A 16 -31.44 48.14 28.52
N GLY A 17 -30.68 48.24 29.61
CA GLY A 17 -29.29 47.78 29.68
C GLY A 17 -29.16 46.28 29.40
N LEU A 18 -30.00 45.45 30.02
CA LEU A 18 -30.06 44.01 29.75
C LEU A 18 -30.51 43.68 28.33
N ALA A 19 -31.49 44.41 27.79
CA ALA A 19 -31.94 44.23 26.40
C ALA A 19 -30.85 44.59 25.39
N VAL A 20 -30.09 45.67 25.62
CA VAL A 20 -28.94 46.05 24.80
C VAL A 20 -27.83 44.99 24.91
N LEU A 21 -27.53 44.50 26.12
CA LEU A 21 -26.56 43.42 26.31
C LEU A 21 -26.99 42.12 25.60
N LEU A 22 -28.27 41.78 25.65
CA LEU A 22 -28.82 40.63 24.90
C LEU A 22 -28.71 40.84 23.39
N ALA A 23 -29.01 42.04 22.89
CA ALA A 23 -28.85 42.36 21.47
C ALA A 23 -27.38 42.29 21.02
N LEU A 24 -26.46 42.87 21.80
CA LEU A 24 -25.03 42.82 21.52
C LEU A 24 -24.47 41.40 21.59
N SER A 25 -24.88 40.60 22.58
CA SER A 25 -24.46 39.20 22.67
C SER A 25 -25.06 38.34 21.54
N THR A 26 -26.29 38.62 21.10
CA THR A 26 -26.89 37.95 19.94
C THR A 26 -26.17 38.33 18.65
N LEU A 27 -25.88 39.62 18.45
CA LEU A 27 -25.09 40.09 17.29
C LEU A 27 -23.68 39.50 17.30
N TRP A 28 -23.04 39.42 18.47
CA TRP A 28 -21.75 38.77 18.63
C TRP A 28 -21.82 37.27 18.33
N ALA A 29 -22.85 36.57 18.82
CA ALA A 29 -23.03 35.15 18.55
C ALA A 29 -23.24 34.86 17.06
N VAL A 30 -24.02 35.70 16.37
CA VAL A 30 -24.20 35.60 14.92
C VAL A 30 -22.89 35.92 14.18
N TYR A 31 -22.17 36.96 14.59
CA TYR A 31 -20.87 37.29 14.01
C TYR A 31 -19.86 36.15 14.20
N ASP A 32 -19.71 35.63 15.42
CA ASP A 32 -18.83 34.51 15.77
C ASP A 32 -19.21 33.24 14.98
N GLU A 33 -20.50 32.97 14.81
CA GLU A 33 -20.97 31.81 14.03
C GLU A 33 -20.75 31.95 12.52
N VAL A 34 -20.89 33.15 11.96
CA VAL A 34 -20.84 33.36 10.50
C VAL A 34 -19.44 33.63 9.99
N VAL A 35 -18.59 34.31 10.76
CA VAL A 35 -17.28 34.80 10.31
C VAL A 35 -16.14 33.86 10.73
N PRO A 36 -15.77 33.72 12.03
CA PRO A 36 -14.64 32.88 12.41
C PRO A 36 -14.95 31.37 12.48
N ARG A 37 -16.22 30.95 12.65
CA ARG A 37 -16.55 29.51 12.82
C ARG A 37 -16.73 28.71 11.53
N ARG A 38 -16.70 29.35 10.35
CA ARG A 38 -16.95 28.69 9.06
C ARG A 38 -15.84 28.92 8.02
N PRO A 39 -14.56 28.64 8.35
CA PRO A 39 -13.43 28.86 7.43
C PRO A 39 -13.52 28.02 6.15
N TRP A 40 -14.22 26.88 6.18
CA TRP A 40 -14.50 26.03 5.01
C TRP A 40 -15.16 26.79 3.84
N LYS A 41 -15.93 27.84 4.12
CA LYS A 41 -16.57 28.67 3.07
C LYS A 41 -15.54 29.41 2.22
N ASP A 42 -14.44 29.86 2.83
CA ASP A 42 -13.37 30.54 2.11
C ASP A 42 -12.64 29.57 1.18
N TYR A 43 -12.36 28.36 1.66
CA TYR A 43 -11.79 27.29 0.83
C TYR A 43 -12.67 26.95 -0.37
N GLN A 44 -13.99 26.78 -0.18
CA GLN A 44 -14.90 26.54 -1.30
C GLN A 44 -14.96 27.71 -2.28
N ARG A 45 -15.05 28.96 -1.80
CA ARG A 45 -15.06 30.14 -2.69
C ARG A 45 -13.80 30.25 -3.52
N GLU A 46 -12.65 30.04 -2.89
CA GLU A 46 -11.36 30.10 -3.58
C GLU A 46 -11.25 28.96 -4.60
N PHE A 47 -11.67 27.76 -4.22
CA PHE A 47 -11.68 26.62 -5.14
C PHE A 47 -12.64 26.79 -6.30
N PHE A 48 -13.86 27.30 -6.11
CA PHE A 48 -14.81 27.54 -7.21
C PHE A 48 -14.25 28.53 -8.23
N LYS A 49 -13.56 29.57 -7.78
CA LYS A 49 -12.85 30.49 -8.69
C LYS A 49 -11.73 29.79 -9.47
N LEU A 50 -10.97 28.92 -8.80
CA LEU A 50 -9.91 28.13 -9.45
C LEU A 50 -10.48 27.13 -10.48
N ASP A 51 -11.52 26.39 -10.10
CA ASP A 51 -12.21 25.40 -10.95
C ASP A 51 -12.83 26.09 -12.18
N GLU A 52 -13.47 27.25 -11.99
CA GLU A 52 -13.96 28.07 -13.10
C GLU A 52 -12.82 28.54 -14.03
N ALA A 53 -11.71 29.04 -13.47
CA ALA A 53 -10.57 29.51 -14.25
C ALA A 53 -9.93 28.37 -15.08
N HIS A 54 -9.76 27.19 -14.48
CA HIS A 54 -9.27 26.00 -15.18
C HIS A 54 -10.22 25.58 -16.30
N ALA A 55 -11.52 25.47 -16.02
CA ALA A 55 -12.51 25.07 -17.02
C ALA A 55 -12.59 26.07 -18.19
N ARG A 56 -12.45 27.39 -17.92
CA ARG A 56 -12.37 28.42 -18.98
C ARG A 56 -11.11 28.26 -19.82
N ALA A 57 -9.95 27.98 -19.21
CA ALA A 57 -8.71 27.75 -19.95
C ALA A 57 -8.78 26.49 -20.83
N ASP A 58 -9.38 25.41 -20.32
CA ASP A 58 -9.64 24.18 -21.09
C ASP A 58 -10.60 24.45 -22.26
N LEU A 59 -11.64 25.26 -22.03
CA LEU A 59 -12.62 25.62 -23.07
C LEU A 59 -11.95 26.39 -24.21
N GLU A 60 -11.09 27.37 -23.90
CA GLU A 60 -10.33 28.12 -24.91
C GLU A 60 -9.40 27.22 -25.72
N ARG A 61 -8.70 26.27 -25.07
CA ARG A 61 -7.89 25.26 -25.76
C ARG A 61 -8.73 24.38 -26.68
N ALA A 62 -9.87 23.87 -26.21
CA ALA A 62 -10.76 23.03 -26.98
C ALA A 62 -11.33 23.78 -28.22
N LYS A 63 -11.71 25.05 -28.05
CA LYS A 63 -12.15 25.91 -29.16
C LYS A 63 -11.04 26.14 -30.19
N LYS A 64 -9.81 26.40 -29.74
CA LYS A 64 -8.65 26.55 -30.63
C LYS A 64 -8.40 25.29 -31.46
N ARG A 65 -8.52 24.10 -30.87
CA ARG A 65 -8.38 22.81 -31.59
C ARG A 65 -9.46 22.63 -32.67
N LEU A 66 -10.68 23.11 -32.43
CA LEU A 66 -11.74 23.11 -33.45
C LEU A 66 -11.41 24.00 -34.66
N GLU A 67 -10.67 25.09 -34.44
CA GLU A 67 -10.28 26.02 -35.49
C GLU A 67 -9.09 25.52 -36.32
N GLU A 68 -8.37 24.49 -35.86
CA GLU A 68 -7.25 23.91 -36.60
C GLU A 68 -7.70 23.35 -37.96
N PRO A 69 -6.93 23.57 -39.06
CA PRO A 69 -7.36 23.21 -40.41
C PRO A 69 -7.75 21.74 -40.59
N GLU A 70 -6.98 20.83 -39.99
CA GLU A 70 -7.22 19.39 -40.06
C GLU A 70 -8.46 18.97 -39.25
N THR A 71 -8.61 19.50 -38.04
CA THR A 71 -9.77 19.22 -37.17
C THR A 71 -11.05 19.76 -37.78
N LYS A 72 -11.03 21.00 -38.27
CA LYS A 72 -12.16 21.62 -38.97
C LYS A 72 -12.59 20.82 -40.18
N LYS A 73 -11.63 20.36 -41.00
CA LYS A 73 -11.91 19.50 -42.16
C LYS A 73 -12.57 18.17 -41.75
N LYS A 74 -12.11 17.54 -40.66
CA LYS A 74 -12.72 16.31 -40.13
C LYS A 74 -14.13 16.56 -39.61
N LEU A 75 -14.36 17.66 -38.88
CA LEU A 75 -15.68 18.01 -38.36
C LEU A 75 -16.67 18.34 -39.48
N ASP A 76 -16.25 19.13 -40.47
CA ASP A 76 -17.09 19.48 -41.61
C ASP A 76 -17.44 18.23 -42.44
N ALA A 77 -16.49 17.30 -42.60
CA ALA A 77 -16.74 16.00 -43.22
C ALA A 77 -17.73 15.15 -42.41
N ALA A 78 -17.60 15.10 -41.08
CA ALA A 78 -18.52 14.37 -40.20
C ALA A 78 -19.94 14.98 -40.22
N ARG A 79 -20.05 16.32 -40.20
CA ARG A 79 -21.32 17.05 -40.35
C ARG A 79 -21.98 16.80 -41.70
N ALA A 80 -21.19 16.78 -42.77
CA ALA A 80 -21.68 16.44 -44.11
C ALA A 80 -22.16 14.98 -44.19
N ASP A 81 -21.46 14.04 -43.56
CA ASP A 81 -21.88 12.63 -43.52
C ASP A 81 -23.16 12.45 -42.70
N LEU A 82 -23.30 13.13 -41.56
CA LEU A 82 -24.51 13.12 -40.74
C LEU A 82 -25.70 13.72 -41.51
N ASP A 83 -25.53 14.85 -42.20
CA ASP A 83 -26.56 15.46 -43.04
C ASP A 83 -26.96 14.52 -44.19
N ALA A 84 -26.00 13.89 -44.86
CA ALA A 84 -26.26 12.92 -45.90
C ALA A 84 -27.00 11.67 -45.38
N ALA A 85 -26.58 11.12 -44.23
CA ALA A 85 -27.24 9.99 -43.58
C ALA A 85 -28.66 10.34 -43.12
N THR A 86 -28.85 11.55 -42.58
CA THR A 86 -30.17 12.05 -42.15
C THR A 86 -31.10 12.26 -43.34
N LYS A 87 -30.63 12.87 -44.43
CA LYS A 87 -31.40 13.04 -45.68
C LYS A 87 -31.73 11.71 -46.35
N ALA A 88 -30.86 10.71 -46.24
CA ALA A 88 -31.14 9.36 -46.74
C ALA A 88 -32.31 8.68 -46.01
N MET A 89 -32.72 9.15 -44.83
CA MET A 89 -33.85 8.60 -44.06
C MET A 89 -35.08 9.52 -44.05
N ALA A 90 -34.86 10.84 -43.96
CA ALA A 90 -35.91 11.84 -43.71
C ALA A 90 -35.97 12.97 -44.75
N GLY A 91 -35.17 12.89 -45.82
CA GLY A 91 -35.10 13.89 -46.88
C GLY A 91 -36.26 13.79 -47.89
N SER A 92 -36.05 14.37 -49.08
CA SER A 92 -37.02 14.30 -50.16
C SER A 92 -37.29 12.85 -50.59
N PRO A 93 -38.43 12.56 -51.26
CA PRO A 93 -38.75 11.21 -51.74
C PRO A 93 -37.65 10.55 -52.58
N GLU A 94 -36.89 11.34 -53.34
CA GLU A 94 -35.74 10.87 -54.13
C GLU A 94 -34.54 10.53 -53.26
N GLN A 95 -34.28 11.31 -52.20
CA GLN A 95 -33.16 11.13 -51.28
C GLN A 95 -33.34 9.92 -50.37
N ARG A 96 -34.58 9.66 -49.91
CA ARG A 96 -34.89 8.51 -49.06
C ARG A 96 -35.29 7.23 -49.80
N ARG A 97 -35.21 7.24 -51.14
CA ARG A 97 -35.70 6.13 -51.99
C ARG A 97 -35.12 4.77 -51.61
N THR A 98 -33.82 4.71 -51.31
CA THR A 98 -33.13 3.46 -50.94
C THR A 98 -33.51 3.00 -49.53
N TYR A 99 -33.74 3.93 -48.61
CA TYR A 99 -34.26 3.64 -47.27
C TYR A 99 -35.70 3.13 -47.34
N ASP A 100 -36.58 3.80 -48.09
CA ASP A 100 -37.97 3.38 -48.29
C ASP A 100 -38.03 1.97 -48.95
N GLN A 101 -37.10 1.65 -49.86
CA GLN A 101 -36.95 0.30 -50.42
C GLN A 101 -36.51 -0.73 -49.37
N ALA A 102 -35.57 -0.39 -48.49
CA ALA A 102 -35.11 -1.27 -47.42
C ALA A 102 -36.22 -1.50 -46.39
N VAL A 103 -36.98 -0.47 -46.00
CA VAL A 103 -38.15 -0.58 -45.12
C VAL A 103 -39.19 -1.51 -45.73
N LYS A 104 -39.52 -1.31 -47.01
CA LYS A 104 -40.47 -2.18 -47.71
C LYS A 104 -39.99 -3.63 -47.78
N ALA A 105 -38.72 -3.86 -48.08
CA ALA A 105 -38.14 -5.21 -48.12
C ALA A 105 -38.17 -5.90 -46.75
N ASP A 106 -37.92 -5.16 -45.67
CA ASP A 106 -38.01 -5.63 -44.28
C ASP A 106 -39.46 -6.00 -43.92
N ASP A 107 -40.43 -5.15 -44.25
CA ASP A 107 -41.85 -5.43 -44.04
C ASP A 107 -42.32 -6.65 -44.86
N ASP A 108 -41.93 -6.76 -46.13
CA ASP A 108 -42.27 -7.89 -46.99
C ASP A 108 -41.65 -9.20 -46.45
N ALA A 109 -40.43 -9.16 -45.93
CA ALA A 109 -39.77 -10.31 -45.31
C ALA A 109 -40.43 -10.71 -43.98
N ARG A 110 -40.83 -9.74 -43.15
CA ARG A 110 -41.58 -9.96 -41.90
C ARG A 110 -42.93 -10.62 -42.16
N ILE A 111 -43.65 -10.18 -43.21
CA ILE A 111 -44.90 -10.80 -43.64
C ILE A 111 -44.65 -12.26 -44.03
N LYS A 112 -43.63 -12.54 -44.85
CA LYS A 112 -43.28 -13.91 -45.25
C LYS A 112 -42.87 -14.81 -44.09
N GLU A 113 -42.14 -14.28 -43.10
CA GLU A 113 -41.82 -15.01 -41.87
C GLU A 113 -43.11 -15.38 -41.12
N ALA A 114 -44.02 -14.41 -40.93
CA ALA A 114 -45.28 -14.62 -40.22
C ALA A 114 -46.17 -15.64 -40.95
N GLU A 115 -46.24 -15.59 -42.28
CA GLU A 115 -46.95 -16.56 -43.11
C GLU A 115 -46.33 -17.97 -42.97
N ALA A 116 -45.02 -18.10 -43.12
CA ALA A 116 -44.32 -19.39 -42.99
C ALA A 116 -44.53 -20.02 -41.60
N LYS A 117 -44.50 -19.20 -40.54
CA LYS A 117 -44.79 -19.61 -39.17
C LYS A 117 -46.23 -20.10 -39.01
N LEU A 118 -47.19 -19.39 -39.58
CA LEU A 118 -48.60 -19.74 -39.52
C LEU A 118 -48.87 -21.10 -40.20
N TYR A 119 -48.38 -21.29 -41.43
CA TYR A 119 -48.56 -22.54 -42.16
C TYR A 119 -47.84 -23.73 -41.51
N LEU A 120 -46.65 -23.51 -40.93
CA LEU A 120 -45.98 -24.53 -40.13
C LEU A 120 -46.81 -24.91 -38.89
N GLY A 121 -47.47 -23.94 -38.25
CA GLY A 121 -48.36 -24.17 -37.11
C GLY A 121 -49.60 -25.00 -37.47
N PHE A 122 -50.19 -24.76 -38.64
CA PHE A 122 -51.31 -25.57 -39.13
C PHE A 122 -50.90 -27.04 -39.34
N ASP A 123 -49.79 -27.29 -40.05
CA ASP A 123 -49.32 -28.65 -40.31
C ASP A 123 -48.92 -29.40 -39.02
N LYS A 124 -48.30 -28.71 -38.05
CA LYS A 124 -48.02 -29.28 -36.71
C LYS A 124 -49.29 -29.66 -35.97
N SER A 125 -50.33 -28.83 -36.06
CA SER A 125 -51.63 -29.13 -35.43
C SER A 125 -52.30 -30.36 -36.05
N GLU A 126 -52.22 -30.52 -37.38
CA GLU A 126 -52.72 -31.72 -38.07
C GLU A 126 -51.93 -32.97 -37.68
N GLN A 127 -50.59 -32.88 -37.58
CA GLN A 127 -49.75 -33.98 -37.10
C GLN A 127 -50.08 -34.35 -35.65
N ASP A 128 -50.29 -33.38 -34.76
CA ASP A 128 -50.67 -33.62 -33.36
C ASP A 128 -52.01 -34.37 -33.25
N ALA A 129 -52.97 -34.07 -34.13
CA ALA A 129 -54.22 -34.80 -34.21
C ALA A 129 -54.01 -36.28 -34.62
N VAL A 130 -53.08 -36.54 -35.56
CA VAL A 130 -52.68 -37.91 -35.95
C VAL A 130 -51.93 -38.61 -34.81
N TYR A 131 -51.03 -37.91 -34.13
CA TYR A 131 -50.26 -38.41 -32.99
C TYR A 131 -51.16 -38.82 -31.81
N TYR A 132 -52.20 -38.03 -31.53
CA TYR A 132 -53.18 -38.36 -30.48
C TYR A 132 -53.88 -39.70 -30.79
N LYS A 133 -54.34 -39.87 -32.03
CA LYS A 133 -54.97 -41.12 -32.50
C LYS A 133 -53.98 -42.29 -32.47
N LEU A 134 -52.72 -42.07 -32.86
CA LEU A 134 -51.67 -43.08 -32.80
C LEU A 134 -51.44 -43.55 -31.35
N ARG A 135 -51.43 -42.62 -30.40
CA ARG A 135 -51.25 -42.93 -28.97
C ARG A 135 -52.44 -43.73 -28.43
N GLU A 136 -53.66 -43.38 -28.81
CA GLU A 136 -54.87 -44.14 -28.48
C GLU A 136 -54.81 -45.57 -29.04
N ALA A 137 -54.44 -45.74 -30.31
CA ALA A 137 -54.28 -47.05 -30.94
C ALA A 137 -53.22 -47.93 -30.24
N ARG A 138 -52.12 -47.33 -29.76
CA ARG A 138 -51.09 -47.99 -28.95
C ARG A 138 -51.61 -48.45 -27.59
N HIS A 139 -52.34 -47.57 -26.89
CA HIS A 139 -52.92 -47.90 -25.58
C HIS A 139 -53.92 -49.05 -25.66
N GLU A 140 -54.66 -49.15 -26.76
CA GLU A 140 -55.65 -50.20 -26.99
C GLU A 140 -55.12 -51.44 -27.73
N ALA A 141 -53.80 -51.52 -27.99
CA ALA A 141 -53.13 -52.63 -28.68
C ALA A 141 -53.68 -52.96 -30.08
N ARG A 142 -54.10 -51.94 -30.85
CA ARG A 142 -54.66 -52.08 -32.21
C ARG A 142 -53.57 -52.06 -33.29
N ALA A 143 -52.84 -53.17 -33.43
CA ALA A 143 -51.61 -53.25 -34.26
C ALA A 143 -51.75 -52.75 -35.72
N LYS A 144 -52.83 -53.08 -36.43
CA LYS A 144 -53.03 -52.63 -37.83
C LYS A 144 -53.33 -51.13 -37.95
N GLU A 145 -54.02 -50.57 -36.95
CA GLU A 145 -54.37 -49.15 -36.94
C GLU A 145 -53.15 -48.31 -36.53
N GLU A 146 -52.32 -48.82 -35.62
CA GLU A 146 -51.03 -48.25 -35.25
C GLU A 146 -50.08 -48.13 -36.46
N GLU A 147 -49.91 -49.19 -37.26
CA GLU A 147 -48.99 -49.17 -38.42
C GLU A 147 -49.39 -48.11 -39.45
N ARG A 148 -50.68 -47.97 -39.73
CA ARG A 148 -51.21 -46.93 -40.64
C ARG A 148 -51.00 -45.53 -40.07
N LEU A 149 -51.35 -45.31 -38.81
CA LEU A 149 -51.21 -44.00 -38.16
C LEU A 149 -49.75 -43.59 -37.97
N GLN A 150 -48.84 -44.55 -37.81
CA GLN A 150 -47.40 -44.31 -37.78
C GLN A 150 -46.90 -43.85 -39.16
N HIS A 151 -47.34 -44.50 -40.25
CA HIS A 151 -47.03 -44.06 -41.60
C HIS A 151 -47.56 -42.64 -41.88
N ASP A 152 -48.82 -42.35 -41.52
CA ASP A 152 -49.41 -41.02 -41.67
C ASP A 152 -48.65 -39.97 -40.85
N PHE A 153 -48.24 -40.31 -39.63
CA PHE A 153 -47.41 -39.44 -38.78
C PHE A 153 -46.04 -39.15 -39.42
N ASP A 154 -45.38 -40.17 -39.99
CA ASP A 154 -44.08 -40.02 -40.67
C ASP A 154 -44.20 -39.19 -41.96
N GLU A 155 -45.32 -39.29 -42.70
CA GLU A 155 -45.60 -38.42 -43.85
C GLU A 155 -45.79 -36.96 -43.42
N TRP A 156 -46.56 -36.72 -42.35
CA TRP A 156 -46.71 -35.38 -41.79
C TRP A 156 -45.39 -34.81 -41.27
N GLN A 157 -44.54 -35.66 -40.66
CA GLN A 157 -43.21 -35.25 -40.21
C GLN A 157 -42.35 -34.74 -41.38
N LYS A 158 -42.37 -35.43 -42.52
CA LYS A 158 -41.64 -34.96 -43.73
C LYS A 158 -42.14 -33.60 -44.21
N LYS A 159 -43.46 -33.36 -44.22
CA LYS A 159 -44.05 -32.07 -44.61
C LYS A 159 -43.66 -30.96 -43.63
N ILE A 160 -43.67 -31.26 -42.34
CA ILE A 160 -43.23 -30.33 -41.29
C ILE A 160 -41.75 -30.01 -41.44
N ASP A 161 -40.88 -30.99 -41.68
CA ASP A 161 -39.45 -30.78 -41.87
C ASP A 161 -39.17 -29.88 -43.09
N GLU A 162 -39.94 -30.03 -44.17
CA GLU A 162 -39.85 -29.18 -45.36
C GLU A 162 -40.32 -27.74 -45.07
N LYS A 163 -41.48 -27.56 -44.43
CA LYS A 163 -41.96 -26.22 -44.02
C LYS A 163 -41.09 -25.57 -42.95
N GLN A 164 -40.46 -26.36 -42.07
CA GLN A 164 -39.51 -25.90 -41.08
C GLN A 164 -38.27 -25.30 -41.76
N LYS A 165 -37.77 -25.89 -42.86
CA LYS A 165 -36.70 -25.29 -43.68
C LYS A 165 -37.14 -23.97 -44.30
N ILE A 166 -38.37 -23.89 -44.84
CA ILE A 166 -38.93 -22.65 -45.40
C ILE A 166 -39.00 -21.56 -44.32
N TYR A 167 -39.49 -21.89 -43.13
CA TYR A 167 -39.55 -20.96 -42.00
C TYR A 167 -38.15 -20.50 -41.56
N SER A 168 -37.19 -21.41 -41.43
CA SER A 168 -35.81 -21.07 -41.09
C SER A 168 -35.15 -20.15 -42.13
N ASN A 169 -35.39 -20.39 -43.43
CA ASN A 169 -34.91 -19.50 -44.50
C ASN A 169 -35.60 -18.12 -44.44
N ALA A 170 -36.88 -18.05 -44.09
CA ALA A 170 -37.61 -16.80 -43.94
C ALA A 170 -37.09 -15.98 -42.74
N ILE A 171 -36.76 -16.62 -41.61
CA ILE A 171 -36.11 -15.96 -40.46
C ILE A 171 -34.77 -15.36 -40.89
N GLU A 172 -33.92 -16.13 -41.57
CA GLU A 172 -32.61 -15.63 -41.99
C GLU A 172 -32.77 -14.47 -42.98
N HIS A 173 -33.71 -14.56 -43.93
CA HIS A 173 -33.98 -13.48 -44.86
C HIS A 173 -34.48 -12.20 -44.17
N HIS A 174 -35.45 -12.31 -43.25
CA HIS A 174 -35.94 -11.18 -42.45
C HIS A 174 -34.81 -10.55 -41.61
N LYS A 175 -33.96 -11.38 -40.99
CA LYS A 175 -32.77 -10.89 -40.28
C LYS A 175 -31.84 -10.07 -41.19
N GLN A 176 -31.59 -10.54 -42.41
CA GLN A 176 -30.74 -9.82 -43.37
C GLN A 176 -31.37 -8.49 -43.82
N THR A 177 -32.68 -8.44 -44.05
CA THR A 177 -33.38 -7.18 -44.41
C THR A 177 -33.44 -6.21 -43.23
N THR A 178 -33.60 -6.71 -42.01
CA THR A 178 -33.58 -5.89 -40.79
C THR A 178 -32.20 -5.27 -40.59
N LEU A 179 -31.11 -6.04 -40.78
CA LEU A 179 -29.73 -5.52 -40.73
C LEU A 179 -29.50 -4.46 -41.81
N ALA A 180 -30.02 -4.66 -43.03
CA ALA A 180 -29.92 -3.66 -44.09
C ALA A 180 -30.63 -2.34 -43.74
N ARG A 181 -31.80 -2.40 -43.08
CA ARG A 181 -32.51 -1.22 -42.56
C ARG A 181 -31.75 -0.58 -41.39
N GLN A 182 -31.25 -1.38 -40.46
CA GLN A 182 -30.47 -0.90 -39.30
C GLN A 182 -29.17 -0.22 -39.70
N GLY A 183 -28.51 -0.67 -40.79
CA GLY A 183 -27.29 -0.05 -41.31
C GLY A 183 -27.41 1.45 -41.62
N PHE A 184 -28.62 1.93 -41.96
CA PHE A 184 -28.87 3.38 -42.13
C PHE A 184 -28.82 4.13 -40.80
N GLN A 185 -29.41 3.56 -39.75
CA GLN A 185 -29.38 4.10 -38.39
C GLN A 185 -27.97 4.03 -37.81
N GLU A 186 -27.26 2.90 -37.99
CA GLU A 186 -25.87 2.75 -37.55
C GLU A 186 -24.94 3.77 -38.21
N ARG A 187 -25.11 4.05 -39.51
CA ARG A 187 -24.34 5.11 -40.19
C ARG A 187 -24.61 6.47 -39.57
N LYS A 188 -25.88 6.80 -39.30
CA LYS A 188 -26.26 8.06 -38.65
C LYS A 188 -25.63 8.17 -37.26
N ASP A 189 -25.75 7.13 -36.45
CA ASP A 189 -25.22 7.11 -35.08
C ASP A 189 -23.68 7.18 -35.07
N LYS A 190 -23.03 6.53 -36.03
CA LYS A 190 -21.58 6.62 -36.23
C LYS A 190 -21.13 8.02 -36.65
N ALA A 191 -21.86 8.66 -37.57
CA ALA A 191 -21.57 10.04 -37.99
C ALA A 191 -21.79 11.03 -36.84
N GLN A 192 -22.84 10.84 -36.03
CA GLN A 192 -23.07 11.64 -34.82
C GLN A 192 -21.96 11.43 -33.79
N ALA A 193 -21.54 10.18 -33.55
CA ALA A 193 -20.45 9.89 -32.62
C ALA A 193 -19.13 10.56 -33.04
N GLN A 194 -18.86 10.67 -34.35
CA GLN A 194 -17.70 11.40 -34.86
C GLN A 194 -17.76 12.91 -34.59
N ILE A 195 -18.95 13.51 -34.59
CA ILE A 195 -19.15 14.91 -34.21
C ILE A 195 -19.01 15.07 -32.70
N ASP A 196 -19.61 14.17 -31.93
CA ASP A 196 -19.63 14.20 -30.47
C ASP A 196 -18.21 14.16 -29.87
N VAL A 197 -17.25 13.50 -30.52
CA VAL A 197 -15.83 13.50 -30.12
C VAL A 197 -15.27 14.93 -30.01
N PHE A 198 -15.73 15.86 -30.83
CA PHE A 198 -15.26 17.24 -30.85
C PHE A 198 -16.16 18.19 -30.07
N GLU A 199 -17.48 18.08 -30.20
CA GLU A 199 -18.43 19.03 -29.62
C GLU A 199 -18.78 18.73 -28.16
N LYS A 200 -18.86 17.46 -27.77
CA LYS A 200 -19.26 17.06 -26.41
C LYS A 200 -18.31 17.57 -25.32
N PRO A 201 -16.96 17.51 -25.48
CA PRO A 201 -16.05 18.07 -24.48
C PRO A 201 -16.27 19.56 -24.22
N ILE A 202 -16.63 20.33 -25.26
CA ILE A 202 -16.91 21.77 -25.15
C ILE A 202 -18.21 21.99 -24.39
N ALA A 203 -19.27 21.28 -24.75
CA ALA A 203 -20.55 21.36 -24.04
C ALA A 203 -20.41 20.96 -22.56
N ASP A 204 -19.59 19.95 -22.26
CA ASP A 204 -19.31 19.51 -20.90
C ASP A 204 -18.53 20.58 -20.11
N LEU A 205 -17.57 21.26 -20.73
CA LEU A 205 -16.82 22.38 -20.14
C LEU A 205 -17.69 23.61 -19.89
N GLU A 206 -18.56 23.98 -20.84
CA GLU A 206 -19.53 25.07 -20.69
C GLU A 206 -20.49 24.78 -19.53
N LYS A 207 -21.03 23.56 -19.47
CA LYS A 207 -21.87 23.12 -18.36
C LYS A 207 -21.14 23.14 -17.02
N ARG A 208 -19.85 22.76 -16.99
CA ARG A 208 -19.03 22.82 -15.76
C ARG A 208 -18.86 24.27 -15.31
N ILE A 209 -18.56 25.20 -16.22
CA ILE A 209 -18.46 26.63 -15.91
C ILE A 209 -19.79 27.13 -15.33
N ASP A 210 -20.91 26.86 -15.99
CA ASP A 210 -22.24 27.28 -15.52
C ASP A 210 -22.59 26.72 -14.14
N SER A 211 -22.13 25.50 -13.82
CA SER A 211 -22.39 24.85 -12.53
C SER A 211 -21.57 25.42 -11.36
N VAL A 212 -20.42 26.03 -11.65
CA VAL A 212 -19.49 26.57 -10.64
C VAL A 212 -19.58 28.09 -10.54
N HIS A 213 -19.94 28.75 -11.64
CA HIS A 213 -20.04 30.20 -11.72
C HIS A 213 -21.09 30.74 -10.74
N GLY A 214 -20.67 31.61 -9.83
CA GLY A 214 -21.55 32.18 -8.80
C GLY A 214 -22.09 31.17 -7.79
N LYS A 215 -21.53 29.95 -7.73
CA LYS A 215 -21.94 28.92 -6.77
C LYS A 215 -21.68 29.39 -5.35
N TRP A 216 -22.71 29.26 -4.50
CA TRP A 216 -22.62 29.57 -3.09
C TRP A 216 -21.97 28.42 -2.31
N PRO A 217 -21.11 28.70 -1.32
CA PRO A 217 -20.58 27.67 -0.43
C PRO A 217 -21.69 26.95 0.34
N GLU A 218 -21.68 25.62 0.27
CA GLU A 218 -22.64 24.74 0.92
C GLU A 218 -21.93 23.68 1.74
N MET A 219 -22.50 23.38 2.91
CA MET A 219 -21.95 22.36 3.81
C MET A 219 -22.42 20.98 3.36
N GLU A 220 -21.52 20.22 2.78
CA GLU A 220 -21.73 18.81 2.47
C GLU A 220 -21.35 17.96 3.69
N GLN A 221 -22.13 16.93 3.99
CA GLN A 221 -21.83 16.03 5.09
C GLN A 221 -22.17 14.60 4.67
N TYR A 222 -21.16 13.74 4.72
CA TYR A 222 -21.30 12.33 4.38
C TYR A 222 -21.52 11.53 5.66
N TRP A 223 -22.68 10.88 5.75
CA TRP A 223 -23.04 9.99 6.86
C TRP A 223 -22.82 8.55 6.42
N ILE A 224 -21.89 7.88 7.07
CA ILE A 224 -21.38 6.60 6.59
C ILE A 224 -21.86 5.49 7.49
N SER A 225 -23.00 4.91 7.13
CA SER A 225 -23.63 3.86 7.92
C SER A 225 -22.88 2.53 7.88
N GLY A 226 -22.56 1.96 9.05
CA GLY A 226 -21.85 0.69 9.22
C GLY A 226 -20.33 0.82 9.33
N LEU A 227 -19.79 2.05 9.22
CA LEU A 227 -18.41 2.38 9.58
C LEU A 227 -18.47 3.24 10.83
N LYS A 228 -18.01 2.69 11.96
CA LYS A 228 -17.96 3.43 13.21
C LYS A 228 -16.66 4.22 13.34
N ASN A 229 -16.77 5.41 13.92
CA ASN A 229 -15.64 6.21 14.34
C ASN A 229 -15.05 5.68 15.66
N SER A 230 -14.02 6.34 16.19
CA SER A 230 -13.36 5.98 17.46
C SER A 230 -14.30 5.96 18.67
N TRP A 231 -15.47 6.59 18.59
CA TRP A 231 -16.51 6.65 19.64
C TRP A 231 -17.59 5.57 19.51
N GLY A 232 -17.49 4.71 18.50
CA GLY A 232 -18.51 3.69 18.21
C GLY A 232 -19.78 4.24 17.56
N ALA A 233 -19.82 5.52 17.19
CA ALA A 233 -20.91 6.16 16.44
C ALA A 233 -20.65 6.08 14.93
N GLU A 234 -21.69 6.24 14.11
CA GLU A 234 -21.55 6.27 12.65
C GLU A 234 -20.58 7.40 12.23
N THR A 235 -19.69 7.09 11.29
CA THR A 235 -18.71 8.04 10.79
C THR A 235 -19.41 9.17 10.04
N VAL A 236 -19.08 10.40 10.43
CA VAL A 236 -19.49 11.62 9.76
C VAL A 236 -18.25 12.27 9.17
N ASP A 237 -18.27 12.56 7.88
CA ASP A 237 -17.14 13.16 7.18
C ASP A 237 -17.53 14.47 6.50
N ARG A 238 -16.79 15.54 6.81
CA ARG A 238 -16.92 16.88 6.23
C ARG A 238 -15.60 17.35 5.61
N CYS A 239 -14.59 16.50 5.45
CA CYS A 239 -13.26 16.89 4.97
C CYS A 239 -13.32 17.50 3.56
N GLN A 240 -14.23 17.00 2.71
CA GLN A 240 -14.41 17.47 1.33
C GLN A 240 -14.89 18.93 1.22
N ASN A 241 -15.36 19.55 2.32
CA ASN A 241 -15.73 20.97 2.30
C ASN A 241 -14.51 21.90 2.24
N CYS A 242 -13.39 21.46 2.80
CA CYS A 242 -12.11 22.16 2.62
C CYS A 242 -11.36 21.55 1.43
N HIS A 243 -11.30 20.21 1.35
CA HIS A 243 -10.64 19.44 0.30
C HIS A 243 -11.53 19.17 -0.91
N THR A 244 -12.06 20.24 -1.50
CA THR A 244 -13.06 20.21 -2.57
C THR A 244 -12.61 19.53 -3.87
N ALA A 245 -11.29 19.39 -4.07
CA ALA A 245 -10.70 18.76 -5.24
C ALA A 245 -10.32 17.29 -5.03
N VAL A 246 -10.45 16.75 -3.81
CA VAL A 246 -9.84 15.47 -3.41
C VAL A 246 -10.23 14.32 -4.35
N ASN A 247 -11.48 14.26 -4.78
CA ASN A 247 -11.99 13.25 -5.71
C ASN A 247 -12.20 13.77 -7.16
N LYS A 248 -11.79 15.01 -7.45
CA LYS A 248 -11.90 15.60 -8.80
C LYS A 248 -10.65 15.31 -9.63
N GLY A 249 -10.82 15.06 -10.93
CA GLY A 249 -9.70 15.08 -11.88
C GLY A 249 -9.34 16.52 -12.28
N GLY A 250 -8.14 16.72 -12.81
CA GLY A 250 -7.63 18.02 -13.29
C GLY A 250 -6.86 18.82 -12.24
N PHE A 251 -6.72 18.28 -11.03
CA PHE A 251 -5.97 18.90 -9.91
C PHE A 251 -4.91 17.96 -9.31
N SER A 252 -4.55 16.90 -10.04
CA SER A 252 -3.50 15.96 -9.65
C SER A 252 -2.14 16.65 -9.64
N ALA A 253 -1.26 16.19 -8.76
CA ALA A 253 0.09 16.69 -8.70
C ALA A 253 0.84 16.33 -10.01
N PRO A 254 1.59 17.25 -10.62
CA PRO A 254 2.26 16.98 -11.90
C PRO A 254 3.21 15.79 -11.88
N TYR A 255 3.88 15.48 -10.76
CA TYR A 255 4.77 14.31 -10.68
C TYR A 255 4.01 12.99 -10.90
N GLU A 256 2.78 12.87 -10.39
CA GLU A 256 1.96 11.65 -10.51
C GLU A 256 1.57 11.41 -11.98
N VAL A 257 1.24 12.50 -12.67
CA VAL A 257 0.93 12.50 -14.11
C VAL A 257 2.17 12.08 -14.92
N LEU A 258 3.35 12.60 -14.56
CA LEU A 258 4.60 12.28 -15.25
C LEU A 258 5.08 10.85 -14.97
N GLU A 259 4.87 10.33 -13.76
CA GLU A 259 5.14 8.93 -13.43
C GLU A 259 4.26 7.98 -14.26
N ALA A 260 2.96 8.27 -14.37
CA ALA A 260 2.05 7.51 -15.21
C ALA A 260 2.44 7.57 -16.70
N LYS A 261 2.85 8.75 -17.18
CA LYS A 261 3.37 8.91 -18.55
C LYS A 261 4.66 8.10 -18.76
N LYS A 262 5.59 8.14 -17.82
CA LYS A 262 6.83 7.35 -17.84
C LYS A 262 6.56 5.84 -17.83
N ALA A 263 5.50 5.40 -17.14
CA ALA A 263 5.00 4.03 -17.17
C ALA A 263 4.29 3.65 -18.49
N LYS A 264 4.23 4.56 -19.47
CA LYS A 264 3.61 4.38 -20.80
C LYS A 264 2.11 4.06 -20.73
N LEU A 265 1.41 4.69 -19.80
CA LEU A 265 -0.04 4.58 -19.73
C LEU A 265 -0.67 5.16 -21.04
N PRO A 266 -1.66 4.49 -21.66
CA PRO A 266 -2.31 5.00 -22.88
C PRO A 266 -2.97 6.37 -22.66
N ASP A 267 -2.97 7.24 -23.68
CA ASP A 267 -3.55 8.59 -23.58
C ASP A 267 -5.02 8.61 -23.13
N ALA A 268 -5.80 7.61 -23.54
CA ALA A 268 -7.18 7.45 -23.10
C ALA A 268 -7.29 7.19 -21.59
N ASP A 269 -6.38 6.37 -21.05
CA ASP A 269 -6.32 6.02 -19.63
C ASP A 269 -5.75 7.20 -18.81
N MET A 270 -4.75 7.91 -19.35
CA MET A 270 -4.24 9.18 -18.79
C MET A 270 -5.38 10.20 -18.64
N LYS A 271 -6.19 10.39 -19.68
CA LYS A 271 -7.33 11.29 -19.65
C LYS A 271 -8.40 10.83 -18.66
N ALA A 272 -8.68 9.52 -18.57
CA ALA A 272 -9.64 8.99 -17.61
C ALA A 272 -9.17 9.17 -16.16
N GLN A 273 -7.89 8.91 -15.89
CA GLN A 273 -7.30 8.94 -14.56
C GLN A 273 -7.13 10.38 -14.04
N PHE A 274 -6.54 11.25 -14.85
CA PHE A 274 -6.14 12.59 -14.44
C PHE A 274 -7.09 13.69 -14.91
N ALA A 275 -8.01 13.42 -15.84
CA ALA A 275 -8.84 14.43 -16.50
C ALA A 275 -8.02 15.59 -17.10
N LEU A 276 -6.82 15.29 -17.60
CA LEU A 276 -5.94 16.21 -18.30
C LEU A 276 -5.86 15.80 -19.78
N ASP A 277 -5.79 16.78 -20.67
CA ASP A 277 -5.52 16.53 -22.09
C ASP A 277 -4.02 16.29 -22.32
N ALA A 278 -3.69 15.57 -23.40
CA ALA A 278 -2.31 15.23 -23.78
C ALA A 278 -1.39 16.47 -23.88
N GLU A 279 -1.90 17.59 -24.41
CA GLU A 279 -1.16 18.86 -24.50
C GLU A 279 -0.73 19.40 -23.12
N VAL A 280 -1.57 19.24 -22.09
CA VAL A 280 -1.24 19.65 -20.72
C VAL A 280 -0.20 18.70 -20.12
N ILE A 281 -0.32 17.40 -20.39
CA ILE A 281 0.64 16.38 -19.98
C ILE A 281 2.01 16.58 -20.67
N ASP A 282 2.02 17.01 -21.92
CA ASP A 282 3.22 17.35 -22.68
C ASP A 282 3.85 18.65 -22.17
N ALA A 283 3.03 19.64 -21.81
CA ALA A 283 3.51 20.84 -21.14
C ALA A 283 4.16 20.50 -19.79
N TYR A 284 3.55 19.61 -18.99
CA TYR A 284 4.14 19.14 -17.73
C TYR A 284 5.51 18.50 -17.96
N GLN A 285 5.63 17.65 -18.98
CA GLN A 285 6.89 16.99 -19.32
C GLN A 285 7.94 18.00 -19.78
N THR A 286 7.54 18.93 -20.66
CA THR A 286 8.44 19.97 -21.20
C THR A 286 8.98 20.86 -20.07
N VAL A 287 8.13 21.25 -19.14
CA VAL A 287 8.55 22.07 -17.99
C VAL A 287 9.42 21.26 -17.03
N HIS A 288 9.08 19.98 -16.78
CA HIS A 288 9.92 19.07 -16.00
C HIS A 288 11.32 18.93 -16.61
N ASP A 289 11.43 18.58 -17.90
CA ASP A 289 12.72 18.38 -18.59
C ASP A 289 13.58 19.66 -18.61
N LYS A 290 12.94 20.84 -18.62
CA LYS A 290 13.64 22.13 -18.64
C LYS A 290 14.12 22.59 -17.26
N ILE A 291 13.42 22.23 -16.19
CA ILE A 291 13.71 22.74 -14.84
C ILE A 291 14.43 21.70 -13.96
N CYS A 292 14.18 20.43 -14.22
CA CYS A 292 14.74 19.33 -13.45
C CYS A 292 16.07 18.92 -14.08
N GLU A 293 17.13 18.93 -13.27
CA GLU A 293 18.35 18.22 -13.68
C GLU A 293 18.03 16.72 -13.69
N ASP A 294 18.71 15.95 -14.55
CA ASP A 294 18.77 14.50 -14.46
C ASP A 294 19.28 14.12 -13.06
N VAL A 295 18.38 14.05 -12.09
CA VAL A 295 18.65 13.41 -10.82
C VAL A 295 18.78 11.94 -11.19
N PRO A 296 19.98 11.34 -11.08
CA PRO A 296 20.12 9.92 -11.35
C PRO A 296 19.06 9.21 -10.52
N PRO A 297 18.39 8.17 -11.07
CA PRO A 297 17.40 7.43 -10.32
C PRO A 297 17.96 7.11 -8.95
N ALA A 298 17.15 7.25 -7.89
CA ALA A 298 17.52 6.74 -6.57
C ALA A 298 18.16 5.37 -6.79
N PRO A 299 19.37 5.12 -6.26
CA PRO A 299 20.12 3.93 -6.60
C PRO A 299 19.18 2.75 -6.43
N ALA A 300 19.01 1.96 -7.50
CA ALA A 300 18.36 0.66 -7.39
C ALA A 300 18.98 0.00 -6.17
N ALA A 301 18.14 -0.36 -5.19
CA ALA A 301 18.51 -0.78 -3.85
C ALA A 301 19.97 -1.25 -3.79
N ILE A 302 20.83 -0.47 -3.11
CA ILE A 302 22.26 -0.78 -3.02
C ILE A 302 22.38 -2.26 -2.64
N PRO A 303 23.02 -3.11 -3.45
CA PRO A 303 23.30 -4.46 -3.06
C PRO A 303 24.34 -4.39 -1.94
N PHE A 304 23.88 -4.45 -0.69
CA PHE A 304 24.79 -4.43 0.45
C PHE A 304 25.38 -5.83 0.66
N GLY A 305 26.66 -5.94 0.33
CA GLY A 305 27.60 -6.75 1.08
C GLY A 305 28.65 -5.80 1.67
N GLY A 306 28.73 -5.72 2.99
CA GLY A 306 29.76 -4.97 3.70
C GLY A 306 29.19 -3.94 4.67
N TYR A 307 29.30 -4.25 5.97
CA TYR A 307 29.01 -3.31 7.05
C TYR A 307 30.08 -2.21 7.07
N ALA A 308 29.70 -1.04 6.57
CA ALA A 308 30.10 0.26 7.07
C ALA A 308 28.80 0.97 7.44
N PRO A 309 28.74 1.77 8.53
CA PRO A 309 27.56 2.57 8.78
C PRO A 309 27.31 3.42 7.52
N PRO A 310 26.12 3.34 6.90
CA PRO A 310 25.82 4.21 5.79
C PRO A 310 26.04 5.65 6.27
N ALA A 311 26.72 6.48 5.46
CA ALA A 311 26.55 7.92 5.62
C ALA A 311 25.04 8.17 5.68
N GLU A 312 24.59 8.90 6.70
CA GLU A 312 23.18 9.13 6.98
C GLU A 312 22.39 9.19 5.67
N PRO A 313 21.44 8.28 5.42
CA PRO A 313 20.46 8.56 4.40
C PRO A 313 19.76 9.82 4.89
N LYS A 314 20.15 10.97 4.32
CA LYS A 314 19.33 12.18 4.42
C LYS A 314 17.91 11.72 4.10
N PRO A 315 16.92 12.04 4.95
CA PRO A 315 15.56 11.58 4.75
C PRO A 315 15.21 11.83 3.29
N VAL A 316 15.04 10.75 2.53
CA VAL A 316 14.38 10.87 1.25
C VAL A 316 12.96 11.15 1.66
N ASP A 317 12.62 12.43 1.71
CA ASP A 317 11.25 12.88 1.74
C ASP A 317 10.55 12.10 0.60
N PRO A 318 9.43 11.38 0.86
CA PRO A 318 8.66 10.75 -0.20
C PRO A 318 8.23 11.77 -1.28
N ALA A 319 8.22 13.07 -0.93
CA ALA A 319 8.10 14.19 -1.83
C ALA A 319 9.45 14.71 -2.40
N SER A 320 10.55 13.95 -2.33
CA SER A 320 11.87 14.38 -2.84
C SER A 320 12.54 13.41 -3.82
N ALA A 321 12.01 12.19 -4.00
CA ALA A 321 12.54 11.29 -5.04
C ALA A 321 12.00 11.62 -6.45
N THR A 322 10.84 12.29 -6.55
CA THR A 322 10.24 12.66 -7.84
C THR A 322 9.55 14.05 -7.87
N GLU A 323 9.37 14.77 -6.76
CA GLU A 323 9.04 16.20 -6.83
C GLU A 323 10.32 17.02 -7.06
N CYS A 324 10.71 17.13 -8.31
CA CYS A 324 11.44 18.32 -8.73
C CYS A 324 10.55 19.52 -8.42
N ARG A 325 10.73 20.18 -7.27
CA ARG A 325 10.00 21.40 -6.91
C ARG A 325 10.57 22.57 -7.69
N PRO A 326 9.93 23.00 -8.79
CA PRO A 326 10.46 24.06 -9.65
C PRO A 326 10.62 25.34 -8.85
N LEU A 327 9.68 25.62 -7.92
CA LEU A 327 9.57 26.89 -7.21
C LEU A 327 10.81 27.24 -6.38
N ALA A 328 11.40 26.33 -5.59
CA ALA A 328 12.56 26.68 -4.76
C ALA A 328 13.80 27.01 -5.63
N LYS A 329 13.99 26.27 -6.72
CA LYS A 329 15.09 26.48 -7.66
C LYS A 329 14.83 27.68 -8.57
N LEU A 330 13.59 27.88 -9.02
CA LEU A 330 13.08 29.01 -9.80
C LEU A 330 13.15 30.31 -8.99
N THR A 331 12.74 30.31 -7.72
CA THR A 331 12.85 31.46 -6.82
C THR A 331 14.31 31.79 -6.54
N ARG A 332 15.16 30.78 -6.32
CA ARG A 332 16.60 30.98 -6.18
C ARG A 332 17.23 31.51 -7.48
N TRP A 333 16.89 30.94 -8.62
CA TRP A 333 17.36 31.37 -9.94
C TRP A 333 16.85 32.75 -10.31
N ARG A 334 15.61 33.11 -9.96
CA ARG A 334 15.04 34.45 -10.14
C ARG A 334 15.73 35.46 -9.25
N ALA A 335 15.98 35.12 -7.98
CA ALA A 335 16.73 35.98 -7.08
C ALA A 335 18.18 36.16 -7.55
N GLU A 336 18.83 35.10 -8.03
CA GLU A 336 20.18 35.15 -8.60
C GLU A 336 20.19 35.94 -9.94
N ALA A 337 19.21 35.74 -10.82
CA ALA A 337 19.08 36.45 -12.09
C ALA A 337 18.63 37.92 -11.93
N GLU A 338 17.76 38.26 -10.98
CA GLU A 338 17.44 39.64 -10.63
C GLU A 338 18.62 40.33 -9.95
N ALA A 339 19.38 39.61 -9.11
CA ALA A 339 20.61 40.14 -8.51
C ALA A 339 21.69 40.42 -9.57
N TYR A 340 21.74 39.64 -10.66
CA TYR A 340 22.76 39.75 -11.71
C TYR A 340 22.33 40.62 -12.90
N CYS A 341 21.07 40.54 -13.34
CA CYS A 341 20.51 41.23 -14.51
C CYS A 341 19.66 42.46 -14.15
N GLY A 342 19.30 42.62 -12.87
CA GLY A 342 18.38 43.65 -12.37
C GLY A 342 16.90 43.33 -12.60
N PRO A 343 15.99 44.04 -11.91
CA PRO A 343 14.56 43.82 -12.03
C PRO A 343 14.05 44.16 -13.45
N PRO A 344 12.89 43.61 -13.88
CA PRO A 344 12.30 43.92 -15.16
C PRO A 344 12.13 45.44 -15.35
N GLY A 345 12.90 46.03 -16.27
CA GLY A 345 12.89 47.48 -16.54
C GLY A 345 13.96 48.32 -15.83
N SER A 346 14.92 47.73 -15.10
CA SER A 346 16.08 48.48 -14.60
C SER A 346 17.06 48.86 -15.71
N SER A 347 17.82 49.93 -15.48
CA SER A 347 18.90 50.43 -16.35
C SER A 347 20.05 49.45 -16.61
N SER A 348 20.01 48.25 -16.04
CA SER A 348 20.90 47.10 -16.35
C SER A 348 20.39 46.22 -17.49
N ARG A 349 19.21 46.51 -18.06
CA ARG A 349 18.75 45.97 -19.36
C ARG A 349 18.79 47.06 -20.44
N PRO A 350 19.98 47.45 -20.90
CA PRO A 350 20.18 47.56 -22.34
C PRO A 350 21.56 47.03 -22.76
N ILE A 351 21.53 46.01 -23.61
CA ILE A 351 22.42 45.82 -24.77
C ILE A 351 23.77 46.58 -24.71
N LEU A 352 24.85 45.82 -24.48
CA LEU A 352 26.22 46.04 -24.99
C LEU A 352 26.84 47.44 -24.85
N GLU A 353 27.72 47.65 -23.86
CA GLU A 353 28.87 48.56 -24.04
C GLU A 353 30.15 47.95 -23.45
N THR A 354 30.92 47.30 -24.32
CA THR A 354 32.29 46.87 -24.07
C THR A 354 33.17 48.06 -23.66
N LYS A 355 34.11 47.86 -22.71
CA LYS A 355 35.24 48.76 -22.46
C LYS A 355 35.95 49.11 -23.78
N ALA A 356 35.71 50.30 -24.33
CA ALA A 356 36.53 50.86 -25.39
C ALA A 356 37.79 51.46 -24.77
N VAL A 357 38.94 50.79 -24.94
CA VAL A 357 40.24 51.43 -24.72
C VAL A 357 40.58 52.17 -26.00
N VAL A 358 40.38 53.48 -26.03
CA VAL A 358 40.84 54.31 -27.14
C VAL A 358 42.37 54.38 -27.05
N LYS A 359 43.03 53.76 -28.03
CA LYS A 359 44.47 53.84 -28.23
C LYS A 359 44.76 54.83 -29.34
N ASP A 360 45.82 55.61 -29.20
CA ASP A 360 46.32 56.40 -30.32
C ASP A 360 46.92 55.51 -31.43
N ASP A 361 47.29 56.12 -32.55
CA ASP A 361 47.82 55.47 -33.76
C ASP A 361 49.14 54.71 -33.50
N LYS A 362 49.71 54.81 -32.29
CA LYS A 362 50.91 54.12 -31.82
C LYS A 362 50.61 53.06 -30.75
N GLY A 363 49.34 52.86 -30.39
CA GLY A 363 48.88 51.78 -29.52
C GLY A 363 48.84 52.11 -28.02
N ASN A 364 49.01 53.37 -27.62
CA ASN A 364 49.00 53.77 -26.20
C ASN A 364 47.60 54.18 -25.73
N PRO A 365 47.12 53.73 -24.56
CA PRO A 365 45.78 54.06 -24.05
C PRO A 365 45.68 55.53 -23.60
N VAL A 366 44.71 56.28 -24.12
CA VAL A 366 44.62 57.75 -23.93
C VAL A 366 43.66 58.17 -22.79
N LEU A 367 42.78 57.29 -22.30
CA LEU A 367 41.87 57.60 -21.17
C LEU A 367 41.59 56.35 -20.31
N GLU A 368 41.94 56.41 -19.03
CA GLU A 368 41.59 55.42 -18.01
C GLU A 368 40.76 56.09 -16.91
N LYS A 369 39.46 55.82 -16.83
CA LYS A 369 38.61 56.30 -15.73
C LYS A 369 38.46 55.18 -14.69
N LYS A 370 39.15 55.31 -13.56
CA LYS A 370 39.02 54.39 -12.41
C LYS A 370 37.79 54.74 -11.57
N PRO A 371 36.97 53.77 -11.15
CA PRO A 371 36.00 53.98 -10.07
C PRO A 371 36.73 53.98 -8.73
N GLY A 372 36.58 55.06 -7.96
CA GLY A 372 37.00 55.11 -6.57
C GLY A 372 35.84 54.74 -5.66
N PHE A 373 35.98 53.65 -4.89
CA PHE A 373 35.68 53.69 -3.46
C PHE A 373 36.40 52.57 -2.70
N LYS A 374 36.87 52.93 -1.51
CA LYS A 374 37.55 52.11 -0.51
C LYS A 374 36.52 51.68 0.54
N GLY A 375 36.53 50.41 0.94
CA GLY A 375 35.77 49.94 2.09
C GLY A 375 36.07 48.48 2.39
N THR A 376 36.80 48.23 3.47
CA THR A 376 37.33 46.95 3.90
C THR A 376 36.34 46.17 4.77
N ALA A 377 35.99 44.94 4.38
CA ALA A 377 35.69 43.84 5.31
C ALA A 377 36.04 42.51 4.61
N ARG A 378 37.02 41.79 5.17
CA ARG A 378 37.39 40.43 4.76
C ARG A 378 36.37 39.45 5.35
N ASN A 379 35.78 38.58 4.54
CA ASN A 379 35.17 37.33 5.02
C ASN A 379 35.87 36.14 4.32
N PRO A 380 36.52 35.22 5.06
CA PRO A 380 37.29 34.09 4.51
C PRO A 380 36.49 32.97 3.80
N ALA A 381 35.20 33.16 3.51
CA ALA A 381 34.35 32.14 2.87
C ALA A 381 34.40 32.13 1.32
N LEU A 382 35.34 32.84 0.69
CA LEU A 382 35.45 32.98 -0.77
C LEU A 382 36.67 32.26 -1.40
N GLU A 383 37.38 31.42 -0.64
CA GLU A 383 38.54 30.65 -1.14
C GLU A 383 38.29 29.12 -1.14
N ALA A 384 37.04 28.68 -1.10
CA ALA A 384 36.69 27.26 -1.24
C ALA A 384 35.40 27.08 -2.03
N GLU A 385 35.46 27.35 -3.35
CA GLU A 385 34.63 26.72 -4.41
C GLU A 385 34.97 27.41 -5.74
N LYS A 386 36.20 27.18 -6.22
CA LYS A 386 36.53 27.34 -7.64
C LYS A 386 36.68 25.94 -8.22
N GLU A 387 35.56 25.33 -8.60
CA GLU A 387 35.56 24.28 -9.61
C GLU A 387 34.19 24.27 -10.33
N GLU A 388 34.24 24.69 -11.60
CA GLU A 388 33.36 24.31 -12.72
C GLU A 388 31.82 24.58 -12.66
N ARG A 389 31.36 25.79 -12.31
CA ARG A 389 29.95 26.19 -12.50
C ARG A 389 29.68 27.39 -13.43
N GLU A 390 30.60 27.78 -14.31
CA GLU A 390 30.46 29.04 -15.07
C GLU A 390 29.98 29.06 -16.55
N PRO A 391 29.68 27.96 -17.28
CA PRO A 391 29.13 28.14 -18.65
C PRO A 391 27.59 28.22 -18.74
N LYS A 392 26.82 27.64 -17.80
CA LYS A 392 25.38 27.43 -17.98
C LYS A 392 24.51 28.67 -17.69
N ILE A 393 24.91 29.52 -16.75
CA ILE A 393 24.08 30.66 -16.29
C ILE A 393 24.05 31.80 -17.33
N ALA A 394 25.16 32.02 -18.05
CA ALA A 394 25.22 33.04 -19.10
C ALA A 394 24.36 32.69 -20.33
N GLN A 395 24.15 31.41 -20.61
CA GLN A 395 23.34 30.94 -21.73
C GLN A 395 21.83 31.15 -21.47
N VAL A 396 21.40 31.00 -20.22
CA VAL A 396 20.00 31.19 -19.77
C VAL A 396 19.52 32.64 -19.93
N CYS A 397 20.42 33.62 -19.77
CA CYS A 397 20.09 35.04 -19.96
C CYS A 397 19.93 35.45 -21.44
N SER A 398 20.25 34.57 -22.38
CA SER A 398 20.23 34.86 -23.83
C SER A 398 19.39 33.88 -24.65
N ASP A 399 19.03 32.72 -24.09
CA ASP A 399 18.19 31.73 -24.75
C ASP A 399 16.69 32.11 -24.68
N LYS A 400 16.14 32.48 -25.83
CA LYS A 400 14.72 32.86 -25.97
C LYS A 400 13.78 31.71 -25.60
N ASP A 401 14.18 30.46 -25.82
CA ASP A 401 13.32 29.29 -25.60
C ASP A 401 13.21 28.91 -24.12
N THR A 402 14.27 29.17 -23.35
CA THR A 402 14.26 29.07 -21.88
C THR A 402 13.46 30.20 -21.24
N ILE A 403 13.61 31.43 -21.73
CA ILE A 403 12.82 32.58 -21.24
C ILE A 403 11.33 32.40 -21.56
N ALA A 404 10.99 31.95 -22.77
CA ALA A 404 9.60 31.65 -23.14
C ALA A 404 9.00 30.52 -22.29
N ALA A 405 9.77 29.47 -21.97
CA ALA A 405 9.30 28.40 -21.09
C ALA A 405 9.07 28.86 -19.64
N LEU A 406 9.90 29.79 -19.15
CA LEU A 406 9.75 30.41 -17.84
C LEU A 406 8.53 31.34 -17.78
N GLU A 407 8.27 32.09 -18.84
CA GLU A 407 7.08 32.95 -18.97
C GLU A 407 5.78 32.13 -19.15
N GLU A 408 5.85 30.99 -19.85
CA GLU A 408 4.72 30.06 -20.00
C GLU A 408 4.38 29.37 -18.67
N GLY A 409 5.40 28.94 -17.92
CA GLY A 409 5.26 28.39 -16.56
C GLY A 409 4.84 29.39 -15.49
N GLU A 410 4.91 30.70 -15.78
CA GLU A 410 4.43 31.78 -14.90
C GLU A 410 3.00 32.23 -15.27
N LYS A 411 2.61 32.15 -16.55
CA LYS A 411 1.24 32.47 -17.00
C LYS A 411 0.24 31.38 -16.65
N GLY A 412 0.68 30.13 -16.61
CA GLY A 412 -0.06 29.05 -16.00
C GLY A 412 0.63 28.68 -14.71
N ASP A 413 0.11 29.11 -13.57
CA ASP A 413 0.54 28.58 -12.28
C ASP A 413 0.04 27.13 -12.13
N ILE A 414 0.51 26.24 -13.01
CA ILE A 414 0.07 24.86 -13.15
C ILE A 414 0.60 23.96 -12.04
N TYR A 415 1.47 24.49 -11.16
CA TYR A 415 2.09 23.76 -10.05
C TYR A 415 1.62 24.24 -8.66
N ASP A 416 1.17 25.50 -8.50
CA ASP A 416 0.77 26.05 -7.19
C ASP A 416 -0.75 25.97 -6.94
N VAL A 417 -1.33 24.80 -7.22
CA VAL A 417 -2.59 24.44 -6.57
C VAL A 417 -2.25 24.20 -5.10
N LYS A 418 -2.77 25.05 -4.20
CA LYS A 418 -2.64 24.87 -2.74
C LYS A 418 -2.87 23.41 -2.39
N PRO A 419 -2.09 22.78 -1.49
CA PRO A 419 -2.24 21.35 -1.18
C PRO A 419 -3.68 20.92 -0.87
N VAL A 420 -4.47 21.79 -0.23
CA VAL A 420 -5.91 21.56 0.06
C VAL A 420 -6.81 21.46 -1.18
N PHE A 421 -6.40 22.04 -2.31
CA PHE A 421 -7.12 22.02 -3.60
C PHE A 421 -6.56 20.99 -4.58
N ARG A 422 -5.65 20.12 -4.14
CA ARG A 422 -5.13 19.03 -4.96
C ARG A 422 -6.05 17.83 -4.91
N SER A 423 -6.04 17.06 -5.99
CA SER A 423 -6.60 15.71 -6.00
C SER A 423 -5.83 14.80 -5.05
N HIS A 424 -6.50 13.78 -4.53
CA HIS A 424 -5.87 12.76 -3.71
C HIS A 424 -4.73 12.07 -4.48
N PRO A 425 -3.58 11.77 -3.86
CA PRO A 425 -2.55 10.93 -4.47
C PRO A 425 -3.12 9.55 -4.81
N HIS A 426 -2.96 9.04 -6.03
CA HIS A 426 -3.60 7.79 -6.48
C HIS A 426 -5.14 7.86 -6.43
N ARG A 427 -5.72 9.03 -6.71
CA ARG A 427 -7.19 9.26 -6.74
C ARG A 427 -7.93 8.16 -7.48
N TRP A 428 -7.41 7.75 -8.64
CA TRP A 428 -8.09 6.81 -9.51
C TRP A 428 -8.13 5.41 -8.93
N GLU A 429 -7.00 4.91 -8.44
CA GLU A 429 -6.89 3.58 -7.85
C GLU A 429 -7.57 3.53 -6.49
N LEU A 430 -7.32 4.50 -5.61
CA LEU A 430 -7.86 4.48 -4.24
C LEU A 430 -9.29 4.99 -4.18
N LEU A 431 -9.58 6.19 -4.68
CA LEU A 431 -10.88 6.84 -4.44
C LEU A 431 -11.93 6.49 -5.50
N VAL A 432 -11.57 6.41 -6.78
CA VAL A 432 -12.57 6.16 -7.85
C VAL A 432 -12.93 4.68 -7.96
N LYS A 433 -11.92 3.80 -7.97
CA LYS A 433 -12.14 2.36 -8.21
C LYS A 433 -12.56 1.60 -6.95
N ASN A 434 -12.01 1.95 -5.79
CA ASN A 434 -12.08 1.08 -4.61
C ASN A 434 -12.77 1.73 -3.39
N HIS A 435 -12.46 2.99 -3.06
CA HIS A 435 -12.85 3.66 -1.81
C HIS A 435 -13.47 5.04 -2.08
N LEU A 436 -14.66 5.06 -2.69
CA LEU A 436 -15.38 6.31 -2.91
C LEU A 436 -15.55 7.08 -1.59
N PRO A 437 -15.09 8.35 -1.48
CA PRO A 437 -15.17 9.13 -0.24
C PRO A 437 -16.59 9.25 0.32
N GLU A 438 -17.60 9.22 -0.54
CA GLU A 438 -19.01 9.27 -0.15
C GLU A 438 -19.48 7.99 0.55
N GLN A 439 -18.74 6.89 0.39
CA GLN A 439 -19.03 5.57 0.98
C GLN A 439 -18.07 5.18 2.11
N PHE A 440 -16.84 5.68 2.09
CA PHE A 440 -15.81 5.31 3.08
C PHE A 440 -15.37 6.46 3.99
N GLY A 441 -15.49 7.71 3.52
CA GLY A 441 -15.00 8.88 4.25
C GLY A 441 -13.48 8.97 4.26
N CYS A 442 -12.98 10.17 4.48
CA CYS A 442 -11.54 10.43 4.58
C CYS A 442 -11.00 9.97 5.96
N THR A 443 -11.78 10.18 7.02
CA THR A 443 -11.34 9.87 8.40
C THR A 443 -11.19 8.39 8.70
N THR A 444 -11.84 7.51 7.93
CA THR A 444 -11.62 6.06 8.02
C THR A 444 -10.18 5.67 7.73
N CYS A 445 -9.52 6.39 6.81
CA CYS A 445 -8.12 6.17 6.46
C CYS A 445 -7.20 7.08 7.28
N HIS A 446 -7.45 8.39 7.27
CA HIS A 446 -6.54 9.39 7.84
C HIS A 446 -6.67 9.55 9.36
N GLY A 447 -7.74 9.05 9.97
CA GLY A 447 -8.11 9.41 11.34
C GLY A 447 -8.69 10.83 11.40
N GLY A 448 -8.64 11.44 12.58
CA GLY A 448 -9.18 12.78 12.79
C GLY A 448 -10.66 12.83 13.14
N GLU A 449 -11.14 14.03 13.46
CA GLU A 449 -12.55 14.28 13.78
C GLU A 449 -13.31 14.79 12.55
N GLY A 450 -13.97 13.88 11.83
CA GLY A 450 -14.60 14.17 10.53
C GLY A 450 -15.78 15.14 10.60
N SER A 451 -16.35 15.36 11.79
CA SER A 451 -17.39 16.36 12.01
C SER A 451 -16.85 17.79 12.14
N GLN A 452 -15.55 17.97 12.41
CA GLN A 452 -14.97 19.27 12.66
C GLN A 452 -14.66 20.04 11.36
N THR A 453 -14.94 21.34 11.40
CA THR A 453 -14.73 22.27 10.28
C THR A 453 -13.87 23.47 10.67
N LYS A 454 -13.26 23.43 11.87
CA LYS A 454 -12.35 24.44 12.42
C LYS A 454 -11.38 23.77 13.40
N GLY A 455 -10.23 24.40 13.68
CA GLY A 455 -9.29 23.94 14.71
C GLY A 455 -9.84 24.11 16.12
N VAL A 456 -9.20 23.45 17.08
CA VAL A 456 -9.57 23.50 18.50
C VAL A 456 -9.07 24.82 19.13
N ARG A 457 -9.77 25.33 20.15
CA ARG A 457 -9.42 26.57 20.90
C ARG A 457 -9.24 27.86 20.06
N HIS A 458 -9.97 28.00 18.95
CA HIS A 458 -9.88 29.16 18.05
C HIS A 458 -8.53 29.30 17.32
N HIS A 459 -7.70 28.25 17.30
CA HIS A 459 -6.51 28.21 16.45
C HIS A 459 -6.89 27.92 14.99
N ALA A 460 -5.99 28.32 14.07
CA ALA A 460 -6.09 27.92 12.68
C ALA A 460 -6.10 26.38 12.58
N PHE A 461 -6.82 25.85 11.58
CA PHE A 461 -6.90 24.41 11.32
C PHE A 461 -5.49 23.86 11.04
N ARG A 462 -4.91 23.11 11.97
CA ARG A 462 -3.61 22.45 11.78
C ARG A 462 -3.89 20.96 11.57
N HIS A 463 -3.33 20.38 10.52
CA HIS A 463 -3.34 18.93 10.34
C HIS A 463 -2.05 18.40 10.98
N GLY A 464 -2.12 17.47 11.94
CA GLY A 464 -0.95 16.83 12.56
C GLY A 464 -1.06 16.56 14.07
N GLU A 465 -0.03 15.91 14.64
CA GLU A 465 0.03 15.43 16.05
C GLU A 465 -0.12 16.53 17.13
N ASP A 466 0.10 17.81 16.79
CA ASP A 466 -0.04 18.94 17.72
C ASP A 466 -1.51 19.15 18.19
N ASP A 467 -2.50 18.54 17.52
CA ASP A 467 -3.90 18.54 17.93
C ASP A 467 -4.19 17.42 18.96
N HIS A 468 -3.46 17.48 20.09
CA HIS A 468 -3.65 16.58 21.25
C HIS A 468 -5.08 16.59 21.84
N ASP A 469 -5.95 17.48 21.37
CA ASP A 469 -7.35 17.57 21.78
C ASP A 469 -8.27 16.56 21.03
N TRP A 470 -7.76 15.82 20.02
CA TRP A 470 -8.56 14.83 19.27
C TRP A 470 -8.34 13.40 19.78
N ASN A 471 -9.44 12.66 20.00
CA ASN A 471 -9.38 11.27 20.47
C ASN A 471 -9.00 10.27 19.37
N ASP A 472 -9.17 10.63 18.09
CA ASP A 472 -8.54 9.94 16.95
C ASP A 472 -7.63 10.94 16.23
N PRO A 473 -6.31 10.93 16.48
CA PRO A 473 -5.42 11.88 15.85
C PRO A 473 -5.30 11.62 14.35
N LEU A 474 -4.92 12.65 13.59
CA LEU A 474 -4.53 12.46 12.20
C LEU A 474 -3.26 11.62 12.14
N THR A 475 -3.28 10.60 11.29
CA THR A 475 -2.27 9.55 11.19
C THR A 475 -1.25 9.77 10.07
N ASP A 476 -1.30 10.96 9.46
CA ASP A 476 -0.49 11.37 8.31
C ASP A 476 1.00 11.49 8.65
N GLU A 477 1.34 11.74 9.91
CA GLU A 477 2.71 11.80 10.39
C GLU A 477 2.75 11.32 11.85
N VAL A 478 3.70 10.44 12.17
CA VAL A 478 3.86 9.88 13.52
C VAL A 478 5.27 10.15 14.02
N ALA A 479 5.41 10.67 15.23
CA ALA A 479 6.71 10.80 15.89
C ALA A 479 7.04 9.55 16.72
N VAL A 480 8.11 8.85 16.36
CA VAL A 480 8.69 7.75 17.15
C VAL A 480 10.06 8.17 17.64
N MET A 481 10.26 8.22 18.96
CA MET A 481 11.53 8.64 19.57
C MET A 481 12.06 9.99 19.04
N GLY A 482 11.15 10.93 18.76
CA GLY A 482 11.48 12.27 18.22
C GLY A 482 11.71 12.31 16.69
N LYS A 483 11.68 11.17 16.00
CA LYS A 483 11.77 11.09 14.53
C LYS A 483 10.38 10.94 13.91
N LYS A 484 10.10 11.73 12.88
CA LYS A 484 8.81 11.75 12.17
C LYS A 484 8.77 10.74 11.03
N TYR A 485 7.65 10.01 10.94
CA TYR A 485 7.39 8.98 9.93
C TYR A 485 6.05 9.29 9.23
N PRO A 486 6.09 9.88 8.02
CA PRO A 486 4.87 10.17 7.26
C PRO A 486 4.14 8.89 6.83
N GLY A 487 2.82 8.89 6.96
CA GLY A 487 1.91 7.83 6.49
C GLY A 487 2.02 6.50 7.24
N ALA A 488 2.80 6.41 8.32
CA ALA A 488 3.00 5.16 9.05
C ALA A 488 1.68 4.62 9.65
N PHE A 489 0.96 5.44 10.42
CA PHE A 489 -0.31 5.03 11.03
C PHE A 489 -1.50 5.12 10.08
N LEU A 490 -1.40 5.89 8.99
CA LEU A 490 -2.36 5.85 7.89
C LEU A 490 -2.50 4.42 7.35
N GLN A 491 -1.36 3.74 7.12
CA GLN A 491 -1.37 2.34 6.68
C GLN A 491 -1.98 1.39 7.70
N ALA A 492 -1.83 1.65 9.01
CA ALA A 492 -2.42 0.82 10.06
C ALA A 492 -3.95 0.74 9.96
N LYS A 493 -4.60 1.83 9.50
CA LYS A 493 -6.07 1.92 9.37
C LYS A 493 -6.60 1.03 8.25
N CYS A 494 -5.78 0.71 7.24
CA CYS A 494 -6.16 -0.26 6.20
C CYS A 494 -6.50 -1.63 6.79
N ASP A 495 -5.86 -2.04 7.90
CA ASP A 495 -6.08 -3.35 8.52
C ASP A 495 -7.53 -3.54 9.00
N LYS A 496 -8.24 -2.45 9.31
CA LYS A 496 -9.66 -2.49 9.74
C LYS A 496 -10.53 -3.28 8.76
N CYS A 497 -10.32 -3.05 7.45
CA CYS A 497 -11.06 -3.71 6.36
C CYS A 497 -10.26 -4.84 5.69
N HIS A 498 -8.93 -4.72 5.68
CA HIS A 498 -8.00 -5.62 4.97
C HIS A 498 -7.27 -6.58 5.92
N ALA A 499 -7.94 -7.07 6.97
CA ALA A 499 -7.33 -7.87 8.04
C ALA A 499 -6.55 -9.09 7.53
N GLN A 500 -7.11 -9.80 6.55
CA GLN A 500 -6.58 -11.05 6.01
C GLN A 500 -5.59 -10.85 4.86
N ASP A 501 -5.52 -9.63 4.30
CA ASP A 501 -4.65 -9.32 3.17
C ASP A 501 -3.21 -9.15 3.68
N LEU A 502 -2.31 -9.98 3.16
CA LEU A 502 -0.87 -9.92 3.47
C LEU A 502 -0.09 -9.09 2.44
N ASN A 503 -0.73 -8.70 1.35
CA ASN A 503 -0.14 -7.94 0.26
C ASN A 503 -1.13 -6.87 -0.22
N LEU A 504 -1.06 -5.70 0.41
CA LEU A 504 -1.94 -4.57 0.13
C LEU A 504 -1.17 -3.47 -0.60
N ALA A 505 -1.64 -3.17 -1.82
CA ALA A 505 -1.14 -2.02 -2.56
C ALA A 505 -1.28 -0.74 -1.72
N TYR A 506 -0.26 0.12 -1.75
CA TYR A 506 -0.18 1.38 -1.00
C TYR A 506 -0.07 1.24 0.54
N ALA A 507 0.11 0.02 1.07
CA ALA A 507 0.37 -0.20 2.50
C ALA A 507 1.60 -1.12 2.79
N PRO A 508 2.78 -0.84 2.21
CA PRO A 508 3.95 -1.72 2.31
C PRO A 508 4.50 -1.90 3.73
N THR A 509 4.36 -0.90 4.60
CA THR A 509 4.81 -0.94 6.00
C THR A 509 3.89 -1.83 6.83
N LEU A 510 2.57 -1.73 6.64
CA LEU A 510 1.60 -2.64 7.26
C LEU A 510 1.85 -4.08 6.81
N ASP A 511 2.01 -4.29 5.51
CA ASP A 511 2.31 -5.60 4.91
C ASP A 511 3.56 -6.23 5.51
N LYS A 512 4.65 -5.44 5.63
CA LYS A 512 5.88 -5.88 6.26
C LYS A 512 5.65 -6.25 7.73
N GLY A 513 4.85 -5.47 8.45
CA GLY A 513 4.48 -5.75 9.84
C GLY A 513 3.73 -7.07 10.02
N LYS A 514 2.69 -7.29 9.21
CA LYS A 514 1.92 -8.56 9.21
C LYS A 514 2.81 -9.76 8.91
N LYS A 515 3.62 -9.65 7.85
CA LYS A 515 4.56 -10.69 7.44
C LYS A 515 5.54 -11.00 8.57
N LEU A 516 6.16 -9.98 9.16
CA LEU A 516 7.14 -10.15 10.23
C LEU A 516 6.51 -10.77 11.49
N PHE A 517 5.30 -10.35 11.86
CA PHE A 517 4.55 -10.90 12.99
C PHE A 517 4.31 -12.41 12.85
N VAL A 518 3.90 -12.83 11.65
CA VAL A 518 3.73 -14.24 11.31
C VAL A 518 5.06 -14.98 11.27
N ASP A 519 6.08 -14.36 10.67
CA ASP A 519 7.36 -14.97 10.37
C ASP A 519 8.22 -15.26 11.59
N VAL A 520 8.21 -14.33 12.52
CA VAL A 520 8.88 -14.45 13.83
C VAL A 520 8.11 -15.41 14.74
N GLY A 521 6.80 -15.54 14.55
CA GLY A 521 5.95 -16.38 15.39
C GLY A 521 5.43 -15.67 16.63
N CYS A 522 5.24 -14.34 16.59
CA CYS A 522 4.73 -13.56 17.71
C CYS A 522 3.40 -14.11 18.24
N TRP A 523 2.54 -14.60 17.34
CA TRP A 523 1.26 -15.24 17.64
C TRP A 523 1.37 -16.53 18.48
N GLY A 524 2.55 -17.16 18.53
CA GLY A 524 2.80 -18.35 19.35
C GLY A 524 2.77 -18.04 20.85
N CYS A 525 3.21 -16.83 21.23
CA CYS A 525 3.09 -16.33 22.60
C CYS A 525 1.89 -15.42 22.77
N HIS A 526 1.57 -14.57 21.79
CA HIS A 526 0.50 -13.59 21.88
C HIS A 526 -0.78 -14.08 21.19
N PRO A 527 -1.90 -14.24 21.91
CA PRO A 527 -3.20 -14.43 21.26
C PRO A 527 -3.55 -13.19 20.43
N ILE A 528 -4.11 -13.42 19.24
CA ILE A 528 -4.59 -12.39 18.33
C ILE A 528 -5.58 -13.02 17.34
N GLU A 529 -6.72 -12.39 17.14
CA GLU A 529 -7.79 -12.88 16.27
C GLU A 529 -7.29 -13.03 14.82
N GLY A 530 -7.61 -14.18 14.19
CA GLY A 530 -7.21 -14.47 12.81
C GLY A 530 -5.82 -15.09 12.63
N TYR A 531 -5.01 -15.20 13.70
CA TYR A 531 -3.65 -15.77 13.65
C TYR A 531 -3.44 -16.94 14.64
N THR A 532 -4.49 -17.43 15.30
CA THR A 532 -4.35 -18.46 16.35
C THR A 532 -4.02 -19.85 15.84
N ASP A 533 -4.43 -20.18 14.62
CA ASP A 533 -4.42 -21.54 14.07
C ASP A 533 -3.25 -21.79 13.13
N LEU A 534 -2.25 -20.91 13.19
CA LEU A 534 -1.06 -21.00 12.37
C LEU A 534 -0.15 -22.15 12.83
N ALA A 535 0.64 -22.70 11.90
CA ALA A 535 1.59 -23.75 12.22
C ALA A 535 2.77 -23.19 13.03
N LYS A 536 3.21 -23.90 14.08
CA LYS A 536 4.33 -23.47 14.91
C LYS A 536 5.60 -23.22 14.09
N ARG A 537 6.28 -22.09 14.34
CA ARG A 537 7.48 -21.68 13.56
C ARG A 537 8.73 -22.50 13.89
N GLY A 538 8.87 -22.98 15.12
CA GLY A 538 9.99 -23.79 15.57
C GLY A 538 9.79 -25.27 15.24
N PRO A 539 10.87 -26.02 14.96
CA PRO A 539 10.79 -27.46 14.72
C PRO A 539 10.32 -28.22 15.96
N ALA A 540 9.75 -29.41 15.74
CA ALA A 540 9.44 -30.33 16.81
C ALA A 540 10.71 -30.76 17.58
N LEU A 541 10.63 -30.73 18.92
CA LEU A 541 11.72 -31.10 19.82
C LEU A 541 11.52 -32.46 20.48
N THR A 542 10.44 -33.17 20.13
CA THR A 542 10.07 -34.49 20.69
C THR A 542 11.14 -35.57 20.48
N THR A 543 11.99 -35.45 19.46
CA THR A 543 13.06 -36.41 19.13
C THR A 543 14.45 -35.78 19.06
N ILE A 544 14.65 -34.61 19.71
CA ILE A 544 15.84 -33.77 19.56
C ILE A 544 17.16 -34.50 19.87
N ALA A 545 17.18 -35.44 20.82
CA ALA A 545 18.39 -36.18 21.19
C ALA A 545 18.90 -37.10 20.05
N SER A 546 18.01 -37.51 19.14
CA SER A 546 18.39 -38.29 17.96
C SER A 546 19.03 -37.45 16.86
N LYS A 547 18.82 -36.12 16.89
CA LYS A 547 19.35 -35.18 15.90
C LYS A 547 20.73 -34.66 16.26
N THR A 548 20.91 -34.25 17.52
CA THR A 548 22.04 -33.41 17.94
C THR A 548 22.76 -33.95 19.18
N THR A 549 23.65 -33.14 19.75
CA THR A 549 24.35 -33.39 21.02
C THR A 549 23.84 -32.41 22.09
N ALA A 550 23.94 -32.79 23.37
CA ALA A 550 23.49 -31.94 24.47
C ALA A 550 24.32 -30.65 24.56
N GLY A 551 25.62 -30.75 24.27
CA GLY A 551 26.53 -29.60 24.18
C GLY A 551 26.12 -28.58 23.14
N TRP A 552 25.84 -29.05 21.91
CA TRP A 552 25.35 -28.16 20.86
C TRP A 552 24.00 -27.53 21.23
N LEU A 553 23.07 -28.31 21.80
CA LEU A 553 21.77 -27.82 22.22
C LEU A 553 21.89 -26.74 23.31
N HIS A 554 22.80 -26.92 24.27
CA HIS A 554 23.11 -25.92 25.30
C HIS A 554 23.62 -24.62 24.68
N THR A 555 24.58 -24.69 23.76
CA THR A 555 25.12 -23.52 23.07
C THR A 555 24.04 -22.79 22.26
N TRP A 556 23.20 -23.55 21.54
CA TRP A 556 22.11 -23.00 20.74
C TRP A 556 21.09 -22.25 21.59
N ILE A 557 20.64 -22.84 22.70
CA ILE A 557 19.64 -22.20 23.57
C ILE A 557 20.23 -20.99 24.30
N SER A 558 21.51 -21.03 24.68
CA SER A 558 22.18 -19.93 25.38
C SER A 558 22.20 -18.62 24.58
N TYR A 559 22.60 -18.69 23.32
CA TYR A 559 22.61 -17.51 22.44
C TYR A 559 22.54 -17.92 20.96
N PRO A 560 21.32 -18.13 20.42
CA PRO A 560 21.12 -18.63 19.06
C PRO A 560 21.83 -17.79 17.99
N ARG A 561 21.75 -16.45 18.10
CA ARG A 561 22.35 -15.50 17.15
C ARG A 561 23.87 -15.57 17.11
N GLY A 562 24.52 -15.98 18.21
CA GLY A 562 25.96 -16.22 18.24
C GLY A 562 26.39 -17.44 17.41
N TRP A 563 25.50 -18.41 17.20
CA TRP A 563 25.76 -19.56 16.33
C TRP A 563 25.25 -19.33 14.90
N ARG A 564 24.07 -18.70 14.75
CA ARG A 564 23.48 -18.30 13.46
C ARG A 564 22.93 -16.88 13.52
N PRO A 565 23.61 -15.88 12.92
CA PRO A 565 23.16 -14.49 12.97
C PRO A 565 21.74 -14.26 12.43
N ALA A 566 21.35 -14.97 11.36
CA ALA A 566 20.03 -14.85 10.73
C ALA A 566 18.92 -15.70 11.39
N THR A 567 19.16 -16.30 12.56
CA THR A 567 18.15 -17.13 13.23
C THR A 567 16.96 -16.33 13.74
N ARG A 568 15.78 -16.94 13.66
CA ARG A 568 14.54 -16.41 14.23
C ARG A 568 14.31 -16.84 15.68
N MET A 569 15.12 -17.77 16.20
CA MET A 569 15.08 -18.15 17.61
C MET A 569 15.60 -16.98 18.46
N PRO A 570 14.78 -16.38 19.33
CA PRO A 570 15.17 -15.17 20.05
C PRO A 570 16.09 -15.45 21.24
N ASN A 571 16.68 -14.40 21.78
CA ASN A 571 17.48 -14.47 23.00
C ASN A 571 16.59 -14.26 24.24
N PHE A 572 16.47 -15.28 25.09
CA PHE A 572 15.66 -15.21 26.32
C PHE A 572 16.37 -14.53 27.50
N TRP A 573 17.69 -14.30 27.40
CA TRP A 573 18.52 -13.68 28.44
C TRP A 573 19.33 -12.49 27.88
N PRO A 574 18.68 -11.40 27.44
CA PRO A 574 19.38 -10.26 26.86
C PRO A 574 20.31 -9.55 27.87
N GLY A 575 19.96 -9.56 29.16
CA GLY A 575 20.81 -9.03 30.23
C GLY A 575 22.17 -9.73 30.38
N ALA A 576 22.33 -10.95 29.83
CA ALA A 576 23.62 -11.65 29.82
C ALA A 576 24.58 -11.13 28.72
N MET A 577 24.04 -10.35 27.76
CA MET A 577 24.76 -9.76 26.63
C MET A 577 24.90 -8.24 26.78
N ASP A 578 23.87 -7.56 27.27
CA ASP A 578 23.83 -6.11 27.47
C ASP A 578 23.25 -5.77 28.86
N PRO A 579 24.01 -5.12 29.76
CA PRO A 579 23.52 -4.74 31.08
C PRO A 579 22.37 -3.73 31.04
N ASN A 580 22.20 -2.98 29.95
CA ASN A 580 21.09 -2.02 29.80
C ASN A 580 19.80 -2.70 29.31
N ALA A 581 19.86 -3.96 28.91
CA ALA A 581 18.68 -4.68 28.45
C ALA A 581 17.75 -5.12 29.59
N VAL A 582 18.16 -4.94 30.85
CA VAL A 582 17.40 -5.25 32.05
C VAL A 582 17.50 -4.10 33.05
N PRO A 583 16.51 -3.91 33.94
CA PRO A 583 16.62 -2.93 35.02
C PRO A 583 17.83 -3.23 35.91
N ARG A 584 18.50 -2.17 36.37
CA ARG A 584 19.60 -2.26 37.33
C ARG A 584 19.13 -1.86 38.72
N GLY A 585 19.55 -2.63 39.73
CA GLY A 585 19.41 -2.24 41.13
C GLY A 585 20.26 -1.01 41.45
N GLU A 586 19.84 -0.24 42.46
CA GLU A 586 20.58 0.95 42.88
C GLU A 586 22.01 0.59 43.30
N GLY A 587 23.00 1.23 42.66
CA GLY A 587 24.42 1.00 42.92
C GLY A 587 25.04 -0.24 42.25
N GLN A 588 24.29 -1.01 41.45
CA GLN A 588 24.87 -2.13 40.69
C GLN A 588 25.72 -1.64 39.50
N THR A 589 26.89 -2.25 39.31
CA THR A 589 27.73 -2.00 38.14
C THR A 589 27.32 -2.87 36.95
N ASP A 590 27.69 -2.44 35.74
CA ASP A 590 27.45 -3.20 34.50
C ASP A 590 28.03 -4.62 34.56
N GLU A 591 29.20 -4.77 35.16
CA GLU A 591 29.86 -6.07 35.33
C GLU A 591 29.10 -7.00 36.27
N GLN A 592 28.54 -6.46 37.36
CA GLN A 592 27.71 -7.25 38.29
C GLN A 592 26.45 -7.76 37.60
N VAL A 593 25.75 -6.87 36.87
CA VAL A 593 24.54 -7.24 36.12
C VAL A 593 24.84 -8.33 35.09
N LEU A 594 25.89 -8.16 34.28
CA LEU A 594 26.31 -9.15 33.29
C LEU A 594 26.65 -10.49 33.95
N THR A 595 27.36 -10.48 35.08
CA THR A 595 27.76 -11.69 35.79
C THR A 595 26.55 -12.45 36.32
N ASP A 596 25.62 -11.76 36.97
CA ASP A 596 24.41 -12.36 37.53
C ASP A 596 23.51 -12.93 36.43
N GLN A 597 23.31 -12.18 35.35
CA GLN A 597 22.49 -12.61 34.21
C GLN A 597 23.11 -13.77 33.44
N ARG A 598 24.43 -13.81 33.27
CA ARG A 598 25.12 -14.97 32.69
C ARG A 598 24.94 -16.20 33.58
N LYS A 599 25.11 -16.06 34.90
CA LYS A 599 24.92 -17.17 35.84
C LYS A 599 23.48 -17.70 35.81
N LEU A 600 22.49 -16.82 35.71
CA LEU A 600 21.08 -17.19 35.54
C LEU A 600 20.86 -17.97 34.25
N ARG A 601 21.35 -17.45 33.12
CA ARG A 601 21.28 -18.11 31.81
C ARG A 601 21.87 -19.52 31.87
N GLU A 602 23.11 -19.67 32.35
CA GLU A 602 23.76 -20.99 32.40
C GLU A 602 22.96 -22.01 33.21
N LYS A 603 22.39 -21.58 34.33
CA LYS A 603 21.52 -22.41 35.17
C LYS A 603 20.25 -22.83 34.42
N GLU A 604 19.49 -21.87 33.90
CA GLU A 604 18.20 -22.11 33.26
C GLU A 604 18.35 -22.90 31.95
N VAL A 605 19.37 -22.61 31.13
CA VAL A 605 19.69 -23.37 29.91
C VAL A 605 20.00 -24.83 30.25
N SER A 606 20.83 -25.08 31.27
CA SER A 606 21.18 -26.44 31.69
C SER A 606 19.95 -27.24 32.13
N GLN A 607 19.00 -26.58 32.81
CA GLN A 607 17.72 -27.17 33.21
C GLN A 607 16.83 -27.48 31.99
N ILE A 608 16.71 -26.56 31.03
CA ILE A 608 15.96 -26.78 29.78
C ILE A 608 16.55 -27.97 29.01
N VAL A 609 17.87 -27.99 28.83
CA VAL A 609 18.56 -29.09 28.13
C VAL A 609 18.30 -30.41 28.85
N ALA A 610 18.42 -30.47 30.18
CA ALA A 610 18.12 -31.66 30.96
C ALA A 610 16.69 -32.18 30.72
N TYR A 611 15.70 -31.28 30.70
CA TYR A 611 14.32 -31.65 30.42
C TYR A 611 14.16 -32.22 29.01
N LEU A 612 14.57 -31.46 27.99
CA LEU A 612 14.46 -31.86 26.58
C LEU A 612 15.16 -33.19 26.31
N TRP A 613 16.33 -33.41 26.94
CA TRP A 613 17.08 -34.66 26.80
C TRP A 613 16.36 -35.85 27.44
N THR A 614 15.77 -35.63 28.63
CA THR A 614 15.08 -36.69 29.39
C THR A 614 13.77 -37.12 28.74
N VAL A 615 13.03 -36.18 28.13
CA VAL A 615 11.73 -36.48 27.50
C VAL A 615 11.85 -36.83 26.01
N SER A 616 13.04 -36.71 25.42
CA SER A 616 13.26 -37.00 24.00
C SER A 616 13.00 -38.48 23.70
N GLU A 617 12.20 -38.71 22.67
CA GLU A 617 11.96 -40.04 22.10
C GLU A 617 13.03 -40.39 21.07
N LYS A 618 13.16 -41.68 20.74
CA LYS A 618 14.02 -42.13 19.65
C LYS A 618 13.34 -41.81 18.31
N ALA A 619 14.02 -41.07 17.43
CA ALA A 619 13.50 -40.80 16.09
C ALA A 619 13.41 -42.09 15.26
N LYS A 620 12.40 -42.17 14.40
CA LYS A 620 12.29 -43.21 13.36
C LYS A 620 13.19 -42.84 12.18
N LEU A 621 14.49 -43.11 12.31
CA LEU A 621 15.47 -42.88 11.25
C LEU A 621 15.32 -43.92 10.13
N VAL A 622 15.69 -43.54 8.91
CA VAL A 622 15.69 -44.44 7.74
C VAL A 622 16.78 -45.52 7.89
N ALA A 623 17.88 -45.17 8.56
CA ALA A 623 18.95 -46.08 8.92
C ALA A 623 19.51 -45.75 10.31
N ASP A 624 19.91 -46.78 11.07
CA ASP A 624 20.54 -46.60 12.39
C ASP A 624 21.98 -46.03 12.31
N ALA A 625 22.62 -46.11 11.14
CA ALA A 625 23.92 -45.51 10.85
C ALA A 625 23.95 -44.93 9.44
N ALA A 626 24.69 -43.83 9.24
CA ALA A 626 24.89 -43.25 7.91
C ALA A 626 25.69 -44.22 7.02
N PRO A 627 25.19 -44.56 5.81
CA PRO A 627 25.97 -45.31 4.84
C PRO A 627 27.24 -44.53 4.43
N LYS A 628 28.29 -45.26 4.03
CA LYS A 628 29.50 -44.64 3.50
C LYS A 628 29.22 -44.07 2.10
N GLY A 629 29.48 -42.77 1.92
CA GLY A 629 29.39 -42.09 0.64
C GLY A 629 30.69 -41.38 0.26
N ASP A 630 30.75 -40.91 -0.99
CA ASP A 630 31.82 -40.09 -1.56
C ASP A 630 31.43 -38.60 -1.49
N ALA A 631 32.18 -37.83 -0.70
CA ALA A 631 31.92 -36.42 -0.48
C ALA A 631 32.09 -35.56 -1.75
N ALA A 632 32.98 -35.95 -2.68
CA ALA A 632 33.18 -35.20 -3.92
C ALA A 632 31.95 -35.34 -4.84
N LYS A 633 31.43 -36.56 -4.98
CA LYS A 633 30.17 -36.83 -5.68
C LYS A 633 28.98 -36.18 -4.97
N GLY A 634 28.98 -36.21 -3.64
CA GLY A 634 27.94 -35.57 -2.84
C GLY A 634 27.81 -34.07 -3.09
N LYS A 635 28.95 -33.39 -3.24
CA LYS A 635 29.00 -31.98 -3.60
C LYS A 635 28.44 -31.74 -5.01
N GLU A 636 28.84 -32.56 -5.99
CA GLU A 636 28.32 -32.46 -7.37
C GLU A 636 26.80 -32.63 -7.41
N ILE A 637 26.25 -33.60 -6.66
CA ILE A 637 24.81 -33.82 -6.53
C ILE A 637 24.13 -32.61 -5.87
N PHE A 638 24.70 -32.10 -4.78
CA PHE A 638 24.16 -30.93 -4.08
C PHE A 638 24.07 -29.70 -5.01
N ASP A 639 25.08 -29.49 -5.84
CA ASP A 639 25.15 -28.36 -6.77
C ASP A 639 24.24 -28.52 -7.99
N SER A 640 23.85 -29.75 -8.36
CA SER A 640 23.11 -30.06 -9.61
C SER A 640 21.63 -30.43 -9.42
N VAL A 641 21.25 -31.11 -8.31
CA VAL A 641 19.88 -31.62 -8.09
C VAL A 641 18.93 -30.55 -7.52
N GLY A 642 19.43 -29.34 -7.30
CA GLY A 642 18.62 -28.17 -6.91
C GLY A 642 18.68 -27.81 -5.43
N CYS A 643 19.54 -28.46 -4.62
CA CYS A 643 19.73 -28.07 -3.22
C CYS A 643 20.14 -26.61 -3.09
N ARG A 644 21.00 -26.10 -3.99
CA ARG A 644 21.41 -24.69 -4.09
C ARG A 644 20.28 -23.71 -4.41
N GLY A 645 19.14 -24.19 -4.89
CA GLY A 645 17.95 -23.35 -5.06
C GLY A 645 17.46 -22.80 -3.72
N CYS A 646 17.70 -23.55 -2.63
CA CYS A 646 17.27 -23.20 -1.28
C CYS A 646 18.42 -23.01 -0.30
N HIS A 647 19.38 -23.93 -0.27
CA HIS A 647 20.44 -23.93 0.72
C HIS A 647 21.72 -23.28 0.18
N VAL A 648 22.37 -22.51 1.05
CA VAL A 648 23.79 -22.13 0.89
C VAL A 648 24.63 -22.94 1.87
N TYR A 649 25.91 -23.12 1.58
CA TYR A 649 26.85 -23.78 2.50
C TYR A 649 28.10 -22.95 2.77
N GLU A 650 28.23 -21.81 2.08
CA GLU A 650 29.34 -20.88 2.23
C GLU A 650 29.23 -20.14 3.57
N LYS A 651 30.37 -20.02 4.26
CA LYS A 651 30.45 -19.30 5.54
C LYS A 651 29.99 -17.86 5.35
N GLY A 652 29.05 -17.40 6.18
CA GLY A 652 28.54 -16.02 6.17
C GLY A 652 27.53 -15.72 5.06
N SER A 653 27.12 -16.71 4.26
CA SER A 653 26.05 -16.53 3.28
C SER A 653 24.66 -16.76 3.89
N THR A 654 23.61 -16.17 3.32
CA THR A 654 22.20 -16.42 3.65
C THR A 654 21.50 -17.09 2.46
N ALA A 655 20.51 -17.95 2.70
CA ALA A 655 19.73 -18.56 1.62
C ALA A 655 18.95 -17.50 0.82
N ARG A 656 18.83 -17.66 -0.51
CA ARG A 656 18.16 -16.71 -1.42
C ARG A 656 16.75 -17.15 -1.86
N ARG A 657 15.74 -16.26 -1.69
CA ARG A 657 14.81 -15.84 -2.76
C ARG A 657 14.09 -14.52 -2.41
N SER A 658 13.98 -13.60 -3.38
CA SER A 658 13.23 -12.32 -3.34
C SER A 658 11.71 -12.55 -3.44
N GLU A 659 10.78 -11.68 -3.02
CA GLU A 659 10.78 -10.23 -2.70
C GLU A 659 10.02 -9.90 -1.40
N GLY A 660 10.43 -8.82 -0.72
CA GLY A 660 9.66 -8.15 0.34
C GLY A 660 10.35 -8.00 1.71
N SER A 661 11.53 -8.59 1.93
CA SER A 661 12.50 -8.18 2.96
C SER A 661 13.90 -8.60 2.49
N ALA A 662 14.93 -7.79 2.75
CA ALA A 662 16.27 -7.96 2.18
C ALA A 662 16.98 -9.25 2.63
N GLU A 663 16.59 -9.85 3.75
CA GLU A 663 17.01 -11.20 4.14
C GLU A 663 15.80 -12.11 4.41
N ARG A 664 15.65 -13.18 3.62
CA ARG A 664 14.68 -14.27 3.86
C ARG A 664 15.35 -15.63 3.74
N ASP A 665 15.85 -16.12 4.89
CA ASP A 665 16.49 -17.42 5.10
C ASP A 665 15.43 -18.53 5.23
N TYR A 666 14.67 -18.81 4.15
CA TYR A 666 13.61 -19.84 4.18
C TYR A 666 14.17 -21.26 4.36
N ALA A 667 15.42 -21.47 3.97
CA ALA A 667 16.14 -22.70 4.17
C ALA A 667 17.43 -22.39 4.92
N PRO A 668 17.79 -23.15 5.96
CA PRO A 668 18.97 -22.86 6.76
C PRO A 668 20.25 -22.89 5.92
N ASN A 669 21.17 -21.95 6.17
CA ASN A 669 22.57 -22.13 5.79
C ASN A 669 23.10 -23.46 6.39
N LEU A 670 23.72 -24.28 5.55
CA LEU A 670 24.28 -25.59 5.88
C LEU A 670 25.78 -25.58 6.17
N TRP A 671 26.43 -24.41 6.10
CA TRP A 671 27.71 -24.18 6.77
C TRP A 671 27.60 -24.72 8.19
N ASN A 672 28.64 -25.43 8.66
CA ASN A 672 28.73 -26.06 9.97
C ASN A 672 27.59 -27.02 10.39
N ILE A 673 26.81 -27.57 9.45
CA ILE A 673 25.70 -28.49 9.79
C ILE A 673 26.15 -29.74 10.57
N ALA A 674 27.38 -30.21 10.35
CA ALA A 674 27.95 -31.37 11.05
C ALA A 674 28.17 -31.12 12.55
N ASP A 675 28.17 -29.86 13.00
CA ASP A 675 28.21 -29.52 14.43
C ASP A 675 26.86 -29.78 15.10
N LYS A 676 25.78 -29.61 14.35
CA LYS A 676 24.39 -29.69 14.82
C LYS A 676 23.79 -31.08 14.65
N ALA A 677 23.99 -31.71 13.50
CA ALA A 677 23.25 -32.89 13.10
C ALA A 677 24.15 -34.13 12.99
N ARG A 678 23.72 -35.24 13.58
CA ARG A 678 24.41 -36.53 13.46
C ARG A 678 24.33 -37.07 12.03
N PRO A 679 25.35 -37.79 11.52
CA PRO A 679 25.37 -38.30 10.15
C PRO A 679 24.12 -39.11 9.78
N GLU A 680 23.68 -40.02 10.64
CA GLU A 680 22.51 -40.88 10.43
C GLU A 680 21.20 -40.08 10.35
N TRP A 681 21.13 -38.97 11.08
CA TRP A 681 20.02 -38.03 11.00
C TRP A 681 20.04 -37.25 9.69
N ILE A 682 21.22 -36.77 9.26
CA ILE A 682 21.39 -36.07 7.97
C ILE A 682 20.97 -36.98 6.82
N TYR A 683 21.43 -38.24 6.81
CA TYR A 683 21.06 -39.22 5.79
C TYR A 683 19.54 -39.42 5.73
N SER A 684 18.92 -39.66 6.89
CA SER A 684 17.46 -39.86 6.97
C SER A 684 16.69 -38.62 6.49
N TRP A 685 17.17 -37.43 6.83
CA TRP A 685 16.53 -36.16 6.46
C TRP A 685 16.63 -35.87 4.96
N VAL A 686 17.80 -36.08 4.38
CA VAL A 686 18.03 -35.91 2.94
C VAL A 686 17.25 -36.95 2.14
N LYS A 687 17.12 -38.18 2.66
CA LYS A 687 16.41 -39.27 1.99
C LYS A 687 14.89 -39.13 2.02
N ASN A 688 14.31 -38.74 3.16
CA ASN A 688 12.87 -38.57 3.31
C ASN A 688 12.52 -37.56 4.42
N PRO A 689 12.55 -36.25 4.12
CA PRO A 689 12.33 -35.22 5.13
C PRO A 689 10.92 -35.26 5.72
N LYS A 690 9.89 -35.55 4.89
CA LYS A 690 8.49 -35.63 5.31
C LYS A 690 8.17 -36.79 6.24
N ALA A 691 8.91 -37.91 6.13
CA ALA A 691 8.77 -39.02 7.09
C ALA A 691 9.25 -38.62 8.50
N MET A 692 10.17 -37.67 8.59
CA MET A 692 10.71 -37.19 9.86
C MET A 692 9.93 -36.01 10.42
N TRP A 693 9.50 -35.09 9.54
CA TRP A 693 8.67 -33.96 9.89
C TRP A 693 7.61 -33.76 8.79
N PRO A 694 6.35 -34.20 9.01
CA PRO A 694 5.29 -34.13 8.01
C PRO A 694 5.06 -32.73 7.42
N ASP A 695 5.18 -31.69 8.24
CA ASP A 695 4.94 -30.29 7.86
C ASP A 695 6.18 -29.59 7.26
N THR A 696 7.29 -30.30 7.07
CA THR A 696 8.50 -29.69 6.51
C THR A 696 8.28 -29.22 5.07
N LYS A 697 8.85 -28.04 4.76
CA LYS A 697 8.85 -27.44 3.43
C LYS A 697 9.93 -28.02 2.51
N MET A 698 10.91 -28.73 3.05
CA MET A 698 11.93 -29.39 2.24
C MET A 698 11.26 -30.50 1.41
N PRO A 699 11.32 -30.44 0.07
CA PRO A 699 10.74 -31.47 -0.78
C PRO A 699 11.57 -32.76 -0.70
N ASP A 700 10.93 -33.87 -1.05
CA ASP A 700 11.67 -35.10 -1.38
C ASP A 700 12.32 -34.92 -2.76
N LEU A 701 13.65 -34.85 -2.78
CA LEU A 701 14.46 -34.71 -3.99
C LEU A 701 14.60 -36.02 -4.78
N ARG A 702 13.97 -37.11 -4.30
CA ARG A 702 13.93 -38.44 -4.93
C ARG A 702 15.31 -39.04 -5.17
N LEU A 703 16.25 -38.75 -4.28
CA LEU A 703 17.60 -39.30 -4.32
C LEU A 703 17.56 -40.81 -4.09
N SER A 704 18.38 -41.55 -4.84
CA SER A 704 18.72 -42.95 -4.53
C SER A 704 19.47 -43.04 -3.19
N ASP A 705 19.60 -44.26 -2.65
CA ASP A 705 20.31 -44.46 -1.38
C ASP A 705 21.80 -44.07 -1.49
N ASP A 706 22.44 -44.38 -2.62
CA ASP A 706 23.83 -44.01 -2.90
C ASP A 706 24.00 -42.49 -3.05
N GLU A 707 23.07 -41.81 -3.72
CA GLU A 707 23.10 -40.35 -3.85
C GLU A 707 22.89 -39.66 -2.50
N ALA A 708 21.94 -40.13 -1.69
CA ALA A 708 21.71 -39.62 -0.35
C ALA A 708 22.92 -39.85 0.57
N ALA A 709 23.59 -41.00 0.45
CA ALA A 709 24.83 -41.30 1.18
C ALA A 709 25.97 -40.37 0.76
N ASN A 710 26.15 -40.12 -0.54
CA ASN A 710 27.15 -39.18 -1.07
C ASN A 710 26.90 -37.75 -0.57
N VAL A 711 25.66 -37.25 -0.67
CA VAL A 711 25.28 -35.91 -0.17
C VAL A 711 25.52 -35.82 1.34
N THR A 712 25.17 -36.87 2.10
CA THR A 712 25.46 -36.91 3.54
C THR A 712 26.95 -36.85 3.82
N ALA A 713 27.77 -37.60 3.09
CA ALA A 713 29.23 -37.56 3.23
C ALA A 713 29.78 -36.14 2.98
N PHE A 714 29.25 -35.42 1.98
CA PHE A 714 29.58 -34.01 1.75
C PHE A 714 29.16 -33.13 2.93
N LEU A 715 27.91 -33.20 3.38
CA LEU A 715 27.41 -32.34 4.47
C LEU A 715 28.16 -32.58 5.79
N VAL A 716 28.64 -33.80 6.05
CA VAL A 716 29.47 -34.11 7.22
C VAL A 716 30.85 -33.43 7.16
N THR A 717 31.35 -33.09 5.97
CA THR A 717 32.58 -32.27 5.84
C THR A 717 32.38 -30.80 6.26
N LEU A 718 31.14 -30.32 6.28
CA LEU A 718 30.79 -28.96 6.70
C LEU A 718 30.73 -28.88 8.23
N LYS A 719 31.90 -28.91 8.86
CA LYS A 719 32.11 -28.83 10.31
C LYS A 719 32.91 -27.59 10.66
N SER A 720 32.66 -26.98 11.82
CA SER A 720 33.49 -25.87 12.30
C SER A 720 34.53 -26.32 13.31
N ASP A 721 35.47 -25.43 13.64
CA ASP A 721 36.45 -25.62 14.72
C ASP A 721 35.87 -25.33 16.11
N ALA A 722 34.58 -24.99 16.21
CA ALA A 722 33.93 -24.68 17.47
C ALA A 722 33.88 -25.91 18.39
N LYS A 723 34.20 -25.69 19.67
CA LYS A 723 34.01 -26.68 20.72
C LYS A 723 32.69 -26.41 21.43
N TYR A 724 31.93 -27.48 21.63
CA TYR A 724 30.68 -27.44 22.38
C TYR A 724 30.94 -27.98 23.78
N PRO A 725 30.22 -27.50 24.80
CA PRO A 725 30.30 -28.05 26.14
C PRO A 725 30.11 -29.56 26.08
N ASP A 726 30.90 -30.31 26.85
CA ASP A 726 30.56 -31.72 27.04
C ASP A 726 29.14 -31.77 27.62
N PRO A 727 28.29 -32.73 27.20
CA PRO A 727 27.05 -33.00 27.90
C PRO A 727 27.38 -33.02 29.40
N PRO A 728 26.59 -32.40 30.29
CA PRO A 728 26.80 -32.60 31.73
C PRO A 728 26.97 -34.11 31.91
N GLU A 729 28.12 -34.56 32.42
CA GLU A 729 28.46 -35.98 32.44
C GLU A 729 27.36 -36.71 33.19
N LEU A 730 26.39 -37.28 32.48
CA LEU A 730 25.34 -38.11 33.03
C LEU A 730 25.94 -39.48 33.34
N GLY A 731 26.95 -39.47 34.21
CA GLY A 731 27.57 -40.66 34.74
C GLY A 731 26.54 -41.50 35.48
N GLN A 732 26.73 -42.82 35.46
CA GLN A 732 25.93 -43.74 36.25
C GLN A 732 25.96 -43.30 37.72
N GLY A 733 24.81 -42.86 38.25
CA GLY A 733 24.67 -42.36 39.63
C GLY A 733 24.02 -40.96 39.76
N GLN A 734 23.96 -40.16 38.69
CA GLN A 734 23.40 -38.79 38.71
C GLN A 734 21.92 -38.68 38.30
N ALA A 735 21.21 -39.80 38.14
CA ALA A 735 19.82 -39.83 37.65
C ALA A 735 18.85 -38.95 38.47
N LYS A 736 19.03 -38.87 39.80
CA LYS A 736 18.21 -38.00 40.67
C LYS A 736 18.47 -36.51 40.41
N GLN A 737 19.71 -36.13 40.16
CA GLN A 737 20.09 -34.74 39.86
C GLN A 737 19.57 -34.33 38.48
N LEU A 738 19.70 -35.21 37.48
CA LEU A 738 19.12 -34.99 36.15
C LEU A 738 17.60 -34.84 36.23
N ALA A 739 16.91 -35.72 36.96
CA ALA A 739 15.47 -35.64 37.14
C ALA A 739 15.05 -34.30 37.80
N SER A 740 15.76 -33.87 38.85
CA SER A 740 15.52 -32.58 39.50
C SER A 740 15.77 -31.40 38.54
N MET A 741 16.84 -31.44 37.73
CA MET A 741 17.11 -30.42 36.72
C MET A 741 16.06 -30.40 35.62
N ALA A 742 15.56 -31.57 35.21
CA ALA A 742 14.48 -31.69 34.23
C ALA A 742 13.16 -31.13 34.78
N ASP A 743 12.82 -31.37 36.04
CA ASP A 743 11.62 -30.80 36.67
C ASP A 743 11.68 -29.26 36.74
N GLU A 744 12.84 -28.70 37.08
CA GLU A 744 13.05 -27.25 36.99
C GLU A 744 13.04 -26.76 35.55
N GLY A 745 13.63 -27.51 34.62
CA GLY A 745 13.63 -27.20 33.18
C GLY A 745 12.23 -27.11 32.61
N LYS A 746 11.33 -27.99 33.04
CA LYS A 746 9.90 -27.92 32.70
C LYS A 746 9.29 -26.58 33.14
N LYS A 747 9.61 -26.10 34.35
CA LYS A 747 9.11 -24.79 34.83
C LYS A 747 9.69 -23.63 34.03
N VAL A 748 10.97 -23.70 33.65
CA VAL A 748 11.62 -22.67 32.82
C VAL A 748 11.01 -22.63 31.41
N ILE A 749 10.76 -23.78 30.78
CA ILE A 749 10.05 -23.88 29.49
C ILE A 749 8.65 -23.26 29.60
N ALA A 750 7.94 -23.54 30.69
CA ALA A 750 6.63 -22.94 30.96
C ALA A 750 6.72 -21.41 31.12
N LYS A 751 7.70 -20.93 31.88
CA LYS A 751 7.95 -19.49 32.13
C LYS A 751 8.19 -18.73 30.84
N TYR A 752 9.02 -19.26 29.93
CA TYR A 752 9.38 -18.60 28.68
C TYR A 752 8.50 -18.95 27.48
N GLY A 753 7.54 -19.86 27.65
CA GLY A 753 6.57 -20.18 26.61
C GLY A 753 7.18 -20.85 25.37
N CYS A 754 8.26 -21.63 25.51
CA CYS A 754 8.97 -22.19 24.36
C CYS A 754 8.06 -23.06 23.46
N PHE A 755 6.99 -23.62 24.04
CA PHE A 755 5.96 -24.41 23.36
C PHE A 755 5.07 -23.61 22.40
N GLY A 756 5.08 -22.27 22.48
CA GLY A 756 4.39 -21.39 21.53
C GLY A 756 5.01 -21.49 20.14
N CYS A 757 6.33 -21.72 20.06
CA CYS A 757 7.03 -21.93 18.80
C CYS A 757 7.42 -23.39 18.56
N HIS A 758 7.58 -24.23 19.58
CA HIS A 758 8.06 -25.62 19.42
C HIS A 758 7.02 -26.67 19.84
N ASP A 759 7.04 -27.84 19.20
CA ASP A 759 6.38 -29.03 19.76
C ASP A 759 7.27 -29.67 20.81
N ILE A 760 6.84 -29.60 22.06
CA ILE A 760 7.56 -30.10 23.23
C ILE A 760 6.64 -31.09 23.95
N LYS A 761 7.15 -32.29 24.20
CA LYS A 761 6.44 -33.33 24.90
C LYS A 761 6.00 -32.86 26.29
N GLY A 762 4.71 -33.00 26.61
CA GLY A 762 4.13 -32.55 27.88
C GLY A 762 3.67 -31.09 27.92
N PHE A 763 3.70 -30.38 26.78
CA PHE A 763 3.21 -29.01 26.59
C PHE A 763 2.18 -28.89 25.46
N GLU A 764 1.62 -29.99 24.99
CA GLU A 764 0.70 -30.05 23.85
C GLU A 764 -0.57 -29.22 24.09
N GLN A 765 -0.95 -29.04 25.35
CA GLN A 765 -2.15 -28.29 25.78
C GLN A 765 -1.81 -27.01 26.57
N ALA A 766 -0.55 -26.58 26.53
CA ALA A 766 -0.11 -25.40 27.29
C ALA A 766 -0.70 -24.11 26.69
N GLN A 767 -1.16 -23.22 27.57
CA GLN A 767 -1.75 -21.94 27.18
C GLN A 767 -0.68 -20.92 26.80
N LYS A 768 -1.00 -20.05 25.84
CA LYS A 768 -0.13 -18.94 25.43
C LYS A 768 0.16 -18.00 26.61
N ILE A 769 1.39 -17.49 26.68
CA ILE A 769 1.88 -16.71 27.84
C ILE A 769 1.88 -15.19 27.65
N GLY A 770 1.73 -14.73 26.41
CA GLY A 770 1.76 -13.32 26.04
C GLY A 770 0.42 -12.65 26.23
N THR A 771 0.43 -11.32 26.29
CA THR A 771 -0.80 -10.52 26.33
C THR A 771 -1.60 -10.69 25.04
N GLU A 772 -2.92 -10.60 25.14
CA GLU A 772 -3.86 -10.57 24.00
C GLU A 772 -3.62 -9.28 23.20
N LEU A 773 -3.47 -9.38 21.88
CA LEU A 773 -3.09 -8.27 21.00
C LEU A 773 -4.20 -7.80 20.05
N THR A 774 -5.37 -8.44 20.01
CA THR A 774 -6.47 -8.10 19.08
C THR A 774 -6.92 -6.64 19.22
N GLU A 775 -6.89 -6.09 20.43
CA GLU A 775 -7.30 -4.70 20.73
C GLU A 775 -6.13 -3.81 21.18
N HIS A 776 -4.88 -4.24 20.99
CA HIS A 776 -3.72 -3.52 21.54
C HIS A 776 -3.58 -2.09 21.01
N GLY A 777 -3.89 -1.84 19.74
CA GLY A 777 -3.77 -0.54 19.09
C GLY A 777 -4.72 0.54 19.62
N ARG A 778 -5.74 0.14 20.39
CA ARG A 778 -6.67 1.06 21.10
C ARG A 778 -6.17 1.50 22.47
N LYS A 779 -5.14 0.87 23.02
CA LYS A 779 -4.69 1.19 24.37
C LYS A 779 -4.11 2.60 24.41
N ASP A 780 -4.68 3.40 25.30
CA ASP A 780 -4.08 4.67 25.69
C ASP A 780 -2.81 4.44 26.50
N ALA A 781 -1.90 5.42 26.49
CA ALA A 781 -0.61 5.32 27.16
C ALA A 781 -0.74 5.05 28.67
N ASN A 782 -1.79 5.56 29.32
CA ASN A 782 -2.09 5.32 30.73
C ASN A 782 -2.45 3.86 31.07
N LEU A 783 -2.78 3.03 30.07
CA LEU A 783 -3.04 1.59 30.23
C LEU A 783 -1.79 0.75 29.99
N LEU A 784 -0.65 1.38 29.70
CA LEU A 784 0.64 0.74 29.49
C LEU A 784 1.50 0.87 30.74
N ASP A 785 2.22 -0.20 31.07
CA ASP A 785 3.14 -0.24 32.22
C ASP A 785 4.54 0.18 31.75
N PHE A 786 4.97 1.38 32.15
CA PHE A 786 6.30 1.93 31.87
C PHE A 786 7.37 1.49 32.89
N GLY A 787 6.99 0.70 33.91
CA GLY A 787 7.89 0.23 34.96
C GLY A 787 8.66 1.36 35.67
N ASP A 788 9.80 1.02 36.28
CA ASP A 788 10.67 1.97 37.00
C ASP A 788 11.82 2.52 36.12
N VAL A 789 11.61 2.60 34.80
CA VAL A 789 12.68 2.84 33.82
C VAL A 789 13.12 4.30 33.82
N ARG A 790 14.41 4.56 34.08
CA ARG A 790 15.03 5.91 34.05
C ARG A 790 15.49 6.37 32.67
N TYR A 791 15.46 5.49 31.67
CA TYR A 791 15.97 5.75 30.33
C TYR A 791 14.84 6.11 29.40
N PHE A 792 14.55 7.39 29.18
CA PHE A 792 14.09 7.89 27.88
C PHE A 792 14.56 9.34 27.75
N THR A 793 14.78 9.80 26.51
CA THR A 793 15.14 11.15 26.02
C THR A 793 15.09 12.31 27.03
N GLU A 794 15.98 13.31 26.95
CA GLU A 794 16.09 14.41 27.95
C GLU A 794 14.78 15.13 28.35
N ASN A 795 13.68 15.01 27.57
CA ASN A 795 12.36 15.58 27.88
C ASN A 795 11.32 14.53 28.38
N PRO A 796 10.88 14.58 29.66
CA PRO A 796 9.88 13.67 30.24
C PRO A 796 8.49 13.63 29.59
N LYS A 797 8.04 14.74 28.98
CA LYS A 797 6.68 14.83 28.42
C LYS A 797 6.49 14.08 27.10
N GLU A 798 7.58 13.75 26.43
CA GLU A 798 7.58 13.01 25.16
C GLU A 798 7.81 11.51 25.35
N ARG A 799 7.98 11.04 26.61
CA ARG A 799 8.38 9.66 26.94
C ARG A 799 7.20 8.68 27.00
N GLU A 800 6.06 9.11 27.55
CA GLU A 800 4.94 8.23 27.89
C GLU A 800 3.88 8.19 26.80
N THR A 801 4.28 7.73 25.60
CA THR A 801 3.35 7.54 24.47
C THR A 801 3.21 6.06 24.15
N TYR A 802 2.06 5.67 23.59
CA TYR A 802 1.86 4.30 23.06
C TYR A 802 2.96 3.93 22.08
N VAL A 803 3.31 4.87 21.21
CA VAL A 803 4.30 4.72 20.13
C VAL A 803 5.67 4.35 20.68
N ASN A 804 6.17 5.14 21.64
CA ASN A 804 7.48 4.94 22.24
C ASN A 804 7.49 3.68 23.12
N TRP A 805 6.39 3.39 23.83
CA TRP A 805 6.29 2.17 24.62
C TRP A 805 6.41 0.90 23.77
N VAL A 806 5.67 0.83 22.65
CA VAL A 806 5.72 -0.33 21.74
C VAL A 806 7.09 -0.43 21.07
N TRP A 807 7.64 0.70 20.60
CA TRP A 807 8.98 0.76 20.03
C TRP A 807 10.02 0.14 20.97
N GLU A 808 10.03 0.59 22.21
CA GLU A 808 10.97 0.12 23.24
C GLU A 808 10.69 -1.33 23.64
N LYS A 809 9.43 -1.77 23.64
CA LYS A 809 9.13 -3.19 23.83
C LYS A 809 9.66 -4.09 22.71
N LEU A 810 9.74 -3.60 21.49
CA LEU A 810 10.29 -4.36 20.37
C LEU A 810 11.82 -4.40 20.39
N HIS A 811 12.47 -3.34 20.86
CA HIS A 811 13.94 -3.26 20.93
C HIS A 811 14.54 -3.79 22.23
N VAL A 812 13.91 -3.53 23.38
CA VAL A 812 14.42 -3.89 24.72
C VAL A 812 13.26 -4.34 25.63
N PRO A 813 12.62 -5.49 25.34
CA PRO A 813 11.39 -5.93 25.99
C PRO A 813 11.53 -6.14 27.50
N ARG A 814 12.73 -6.39 28.00
CA ARG A 814 12.97 -6.66 29.42
C ARG A 814 13.13 -5.41 30.28
N VAL A 815 13.25 -4.23 29.66
CA VAL A 815 13.54 -2.97 30.37
C VAL A 815 12.44 -2.55 31.34
N PHE A 816 11.15 -2.78 31.03
CA PHE A 816 10.03 -2.42 31.93
C PHE A 816 9.79 -3.41 33.08
N ALA A 817 10.73 -4.32 33.39
CA ALA A 817 10.59 -5.17 34.58
C ALA A 817 10.80 -4.36 35.88
N TYR A 818 10.13 -4.76 36.95
CA TYR A 818 10.36 -4.25 38.31
C TYR A 818 10.02 -5.34 39.34
N GLU A 819 10.17 -5.05 40.63
CA GLU A 819 10.12 -6.05 41.72
C GLU A 819 8.89 -6.98 41.66
N ARG A 820 7.73 -6.46 41.25
CA ARG A 820 6.46 -7.22 41.22
C ARG A 820 6.07 -7.73 39.84
N VAL A 821 6.69 -7.24 38.76
CA VAL A 821 6.34 -7.60 37.39
C VAL A 821 7.60 -8.00 36.63
N ASP A 822 7.71 -9.30 36.40
CA ASP A 822 8.72 -9.89 35.52
C ASP A 822 8.20 -9.85 34.07
N THR A 823 8.92 -9.13 33.20
CA THR A 823 8.62 -9.10 31.76
C THR A 823 9.29 -10.30 31.12
N ARG A 824 8.57 -11.06 30.27
CA ARG A 824 9.03 -12.37 29.76
C ARG A 824 9.28 -12.43 28.25
N MET A 825 9.02 -11.35 27.55
CA MET A 825 9.23 -11.28 26.10
C MET A 825 10.73 -11.38 25.79
N PRO A 826 11.15 -12.30 24.92
CA PRO A 826 12.56 -12.46 24.57
C PRO A 826 13.00 -11.39 23.58
N GLN A 827 14.31 -11.22 23.44
CA GLN A 827 14.93 -10.26 22.55
C GLN A 827 15.01 -10.82 21.13
N PHE A 828 14.35 -10.13 20.20
CA PHE A 828 14.36 -10.47 18.78
C PHE A 828 15.34 -9.62 17.97
N ASP A 829 15.92 -8.55 18.55
CA ASP A 829 16.89 -7.64 17.91
C ASP A 829 16.41 -7.15 16.54
N PHE A 830 15.21 -6.55 16.51
CA PHE A 830 14.64 -5.92 15.33
C PHE A 830 15.44 -4.68 14.93
N SER A 831 15.56 -4.46 13.62
CA SER A 831 15.97 -3.14 13.10
C SER A 831 14.87 -2.11 13.29
N ASP A 832 15.22 -0.83 13.26
CA ASP A 832 14.28 0.30 13.33
C ASP A 832 13.12 0.17 12.31
N GLU A 833 13.41 -0.29 11.10
CA GLU A 833 12.40 -0.45 10.04
C GLU A 833 11.45 -1.63 10.34
N GLU A 834 11.97 -2.72 10.90
CA GLU A 834 11.17 -3.86 11.35
C GLU A 834 10.29 -3.51 12.56
N ALA A 835 10.87 -2.81 13.53
CA ALA A 835 10.16 -2.33 14.71
C ALA A 835 9.04 -1.36 14.33
N LEU A 836 9.30 -0.41 13.42
CA LEU A 836 8.27 0.48 12.86
C LEU A 836 7.15 -0.31 12.19
N SER A 837 7.48 -1.32 11.39
CA SER A 837 6.49 -2.12 10.67
C SER A 837 5.59 -2.92 11.62
N LEU A 838 6.17 -3.52 12.67
CA LEU A 838 5.39 -4.19 13.73
C LEU A 838 4.53 -3.21 14.51
N LEU A 839 5.07 -2.04 14.85
CA LEU A 839 4.32 -0.97 15.50
C LEU A 839 3.09 -0.55 14.66
N VAL A 840 3.25 -0.35 13.36
CA VAL A 840 2.14 -0.03 12.42
C VAL A 840 1.10 -1.15 12.42
N PHE A 841 1.53 -2.41 12.31
CA PHE A 841 0.62 -3.56 12.38
C PHE A 841 -0.15 -3.62 13.70
N LEU A 842 0.54 -3.48 14.83
CA LEU A 842 -0.06 -3.48 16.18
C LEU A 842 -1.02 -2.31 16.38
N LYS A 843 -0.70 -1.13 15.83
CA LYS A 843 -1.62 0.02 15.87
C LYS A 843 -2.93 -0.25 15.13
N GLY A 844 -2.91 -1.08 14.09
CA GLY A 844 -4.10 -1.53 13.37
C GLY A 844 -4.96 -2.55 14.13
N GLN A 845 -4.42 -3.18 15.19
CA GLN A 845 -5.14 -4.17 16.00
C GLN A 845 -6.07 -3.48 17.00
N ILE A 846 -7.24 -3.06 16.52
CA ILE A 846 -8.24 -2.34 17.30
C ILE A 846 -9.46 -3.19 17.65
N GLY A 847 -9.50 -4.47 17.27
CA GLY A 847 -10.60 -5.42 17.49
C GLY A 847 -11.96 -5.10 16.84
N GLU A 848 -12.18 -3.86 16.39
CA GLU A 848 -13.38 -3.51 15.66
C GLU A 848 -13.25 -3.85 14.18
N ARG A 849 -14.17 -4.69 13.71
CA ARG A 849 -14.37 -4.96 12.29
C ARG A 849 -15.65 -4.26 11.83
N PRO A 850 -15.61 -3.53 10.70
CA PRO A 850 -16.79 -2.85 10.17
C PRO A 850 -17.79 -3.86 9.60
N ASP A 851 -18.96 -3.37 9.20
CA ASP A 851 -19.97 -4.19 8.54
C ASP A 851 -19.39 -4.95 7.34
N ARG A 852 -19.97 -6.14 7.09
CA ARG A 852 -19.50 -7.07 6.06
C ARG A 852 -19.31 -6.41 4.69
N LYS A 853 -20.13 -5.43 4.31
CA LYS A 853 -20.01 -4.72 3.03
C LYS A 853 -18.68 -3.94 2.83
N PHE A 854 -17.97 -3.63 3.91
CA PHE A 854 -16.69 -2.90 3.87
C PHE A 854 -15.46 -3.82 3.99
N LEU A 855 -15.66 -5.09 4.37
CA LEU A 855 -14.57 -6.04 4.54
C LEU A 855 -14.07 -6.52 3.17
N ALA A 856 -12.74 -6.45 2.99
CA ALA A 856 -12.09 -7.06 1.85
C ALA A 856 -12.08 -8.60 1.97
N GLY A 857 -11.81 -9.29 0.87
CA GLY A 857 -11.61 -10.75 0.90
C GLY A 857 -12.87 -11.57 1.23
N LEU A 858 -14.08 -11.06 0.96
CA LEU A 858 -15.31 -11.84 1.13
C LEU A 858 -15.71 -12.68 -0.08
N ASP A 859 -15.11 -12.39 -1.22
CA ASP A 859 -15.28 -13.15 -2.44
C ASP A 859 -14.53 -14.50 -2.33
N PRO A 860 -15.16 -15.64 -2.65
CA PRO A 860 -14.52 -16.96 -2.54
C PRO A 860 -13.21 -17.08 -3.33
N VAL A 861 -13.08 -16.40 -4.47
CA VAL A 861 -11.84 -16.40 -5.28
C VAL A 861 -10.75 -15.63 -4.54
N LYS A 862 -11.04 -14.42 -4.05
CA LYS A 862 -10.10 -13.66 -3.22
C LYS A 862 -9.67 -14.44 -1.97
N GLN A 863 -10.59 -15.13 -1.29
CA GLN A 863 -10.23 -15.98 -0.13
C GLN A 863 -9.32 -17.15 -0.50
N ALA A 864 -9.51 -17.73 -1.68
CA ALA A 864 -8.60 -18.77 -2.18
C ALA A 864 -7.21 -18.19 -2.48
N VAL A 865 -7.13 -16.99 -3.07
CA VAL A 865 -5.87 -16.28 -3.30
C VAL A 865 -5.18 -15.96 -1.98
N LEU A 866 -5.88 -15.40 -0.99
CA LEU A 866 -5.32 -15.09 0.32
C LEU A 866 -4.80 -16.32 1.06
N ARG A 867 -5.55 -17.44 1.01
CA ARG A 867 -5.07 -18.72 1.53
C ARG A 867 -3.85 -19.22 0.77
N GLY A 868 -3.81 -19.04 -0.56
CA GLY A 868 -2.65 -19.35 -1.39
C GLY A 868 -1.43 -18.51 -1.03
N GLU A 869 -1.60 -17.21 -0.86
CA GLU A 869 -0.55 -16.28 -0.42
C GLU A 869 -0.01 -16.68 0.95
N GLN A 870 -0.90 -16.97 1.90
CA GLN A 870 -0.51 -17.58 3.17
C GLN A 870 0.29 -18.86 2.90
N LEU A 871 -0.13 -19.80 2.06
CA LEU A 871 0.70 -20.99 1.81
C LEU A 871 2.10 -20.70 1.21
N VAL A 872 2.25 -19.64 0.41
CA VAL A 872 3.53 -19.23 -0.23
C VAL A 872 4.43 -18.45 0.72
N PHE A 873 3.87 -17.71 1.68
CA PHE A 873 4.63 -17.01 2.73
C PHE A 873 5.16 -17.97 3.82
N TRP A 874 4.74 -19.24 3.80
CA TRP A 874 5.05 -20.24 4.84
C TRP A 874 6.06 -21.29 4.41
#